data_AF-A0A9E4MEV8-F1
#
_entry.id   AF-A0A9E4MEV8-F1
#
_cell.length_a   1.000
_cell.length_b   1.000
_cell.length_c   1.000
_cell.angle_alpha   90.00
_cell.angle_beta   90.00
_cell.angle_gamma   90.00
#
_symmetry.space_group_name_H-M   'P 1'
#
loop_
_entity.id
_entity.type
_entity.pdbx_description
1 polymer ?
#
loop_
_entity_poly.entity_id
_entity_poly.type
_entity_poly.pdbx_seq_one_letter_code
_entity_poly.pdbx_strand_id
1 'polypeptide(L)'
;MSNSKVRSFWPSPSPPSHLEAHYDVVVLGTGLGGALAASRLAAGGLHVALFEPAEELGQEPGTGERPFAHQDALFAHATLPARLRADRDGLTRAMAQVDGAKANAQSEAALTAAYLGDAMARGVPAFVNFVPQRLEVHAQGYALSFQIERVGRERFDAPFLFVTTRAVVVATGTEAGRWLARCGLTVSAQTGVRCAMAEGSLQGGADAEGRVFTGEGQAVHGGLYVAGGALCPADWGLCPTLSLATLVTRNVTLWLSELKAGPIETAPLLAAPTQPTTAGLRFTEAMKGFVSAQVTADGAFDAGFRRGQEEQSSLVFVLTLVTESVDGMNRDPEHPARAVGTVVAPALHPRPLLVAGGHFNLFVDQRDGSRRMKYRMKLLSDGGRCFFFDGYKVIRDDPGLDVWADTTTLYVTVYDGDSEQAPVWGRGLLHILPQDFASQLLTFHVFGARTPWQQMRAQTAFMRLFLGTLFETYVGAARLLPDLRKPGGWLKLVAAKLALAVAVIAGLLFWIWPWRPAPLRNQPQITSQGKPLALPSAIAQLGLFPEFLEGLALDDEAAETLETQRYHCSWIPDNLVQTHGGIGAIPFHPPDIGKLTDLAIRRGFVNLTRIRNDDGQVVGIGHQLETVILDKDAVAQKSIDAFTDWSLTFPDRGMLFMGQVEGGPDLAELQNEVKKTGRAWQGLREMNRSLGPLTDGYGIVHAGTGGFRNVIGAFREFNIVKEVPVLGDMVADTRYELQFVHASPQAQPATPEIEALRLPPRCTRRLKAGLPWRMERRQLTFSAKQDLIYRTAGLDVDEPVFPASLGPLSDQKLAGVRVLLAKLRDEHGAVTGLAAAASSEPGDNLGYQSQWTLLVSGAGSLYVATDGNNSESRPTHGYMGDQRGLILGGTGVFANATGVLHERWPLDGQGDVTFDITLVTRTP
;
A
#
# COMPACT_ATOMS: atom_id res chain seq x y z
N MET A 1 -1.68 36.51 -5.48
CA MET A 1 -2.69 36.36 -6.55
C MET A 1 -2.23 35.24 -7.46
N SER A 2 -2.94 34.11 -7.52
CA SER A 2 -2.76 33.09 -8.56
C SER A 2 -3.99 32.18 -8.60
N ASN A 3 -4.61 32.13 -9.78
CA ASN A 3 -5.69 31.28 -10.28
C ASN A 3 -7.06 31.31 -9.58
N SER A 4 -7.81 32.37 -9.89
CA SER A 4 -9.27 32.36 -9.90
C SER A 4 -9.81 31.33 -10.90
N LYS A 5 -10.32 30.22 -10.36
CA LYS A 5 -11.52 29.45 -10.79
C LYS A 5 -11.88 29.51 -12.28
N VAL A 6 -11.35 28.56 -13.05
CA VAL A 6 -12.08 28.00 -14.20
C VAL A 6 -13.14 27.06 -13.59
N ARG A 7 -14.43 27.24 -13.93
CA ARG A 7 -15.47 26.25 -13.59
C ARG A 7 -15.03 24.90 -14.15
N SER A 8 -15.13 23.81 -13.38
CA SER A 8 -14.87 22.49 -13.94
C SER A 8 -15.78 22.31 -15.15
N PHE A 9 -15.17 22.05 -16.29
CA PHE A 9 -15.84 21.86 -17.56
C PHE A 9 -16.69 20.55 -17.56
N TRP A 10 -16.40 19.65 -16.63
CA TRP A 10 -16.98 18.31 -16.49
C TRP A 10 -18.16 18.25 -15.50
N PRO A 11 -19.06 17.26 -15.63
CA PRO A 11 -20.06 16.92 -14.61
C PRO A 11 -19.44 16.63 -13.24
N SER A 12 -20.22 16.75 -12.17
CA SER A 12 -19.73 16.39 -10.83
C SER A 12 -19.73 14.88 -10.64
N PRO A 13 -18.68 14.29 -10.06
CA PRO A 13 -18.66 12.86 -9.80
C PRO A 13 -19.67 12.46 -8.72
N SER A 14 -20.13 11.21 -8.81
CA SER A 14 -20.97 10.56 -7.82
C SER A 14 -20.20 10.30 -6.52
N PRO A 15 -20.84 10.47 -5.35
CA PRO A 15 -20.21 10.12 -4.08
C PRO A 15 -20.04 8.59 -3.96
N PRO A 16 -19.00 8.10 -3.27
CA PRO A 16 -18.79 6.66 -3.07
C PRO A 16 -19.96 5.91 -2.42
N SER A 17 -20.86 6.63 -1.75
CA SER A 17 -22.08 6.08 -1.15
C SER A 17 -23.10 5.56 -2.17
N HIS A 18 -22.98 5.93 -3.45
CA HIS A 18 -23.82 5.41 -4.54
C HIS A 18 -23.29 4.09 -5.11
N LEU A 19 -22.18 3.55 -4.56
CA LEU A 19 -21.67 2.26 -4.97
C LEU A 19 -22.67 1.14 -4.64
N GLU A 20 -22.95 0.32 -5.64
CA GLU A 20 -23.74 -0.90 -5.52
C GLU A 20 -22.85 -2.14 -5.67
N ALA A 21 -23.34 -3.28 -5.19
CA ALA A 21 -22.58 -4.53 -5.24
C ALA A 21 -22.53 -5.16 -6.65
N HIS A 22 -23.48 -4.81 -7.51
CA HIS A 22 -23.65 -5.42 -8.82
C HIS A 22 -24.03 -4.40 -9.89
N TYR A 23 -23.39 -4.52 -11.07
CA TYR A 23 -23.71 -3.74 -12.26
C TYR A 23 -23.78 -4.66 -13.48
N ASP A 24 -24.63 -4.37 -14.47
CA ASP A 24 -24.58 -5.09 -15.75
C ASP A 24 -23.25 -4.82 -16.46
N VAL A 25 -22.79 -3.57 -16.43
CA VAL A 25 -21.52 -3.17 -17.04
C VAL A 25 -20.74 -2.20 -16.15
N VAL A 26 -19.45 -2.46 -15.95
CA VAL A 26 -18.52 -1.46 -15.41
C VAL A 26 -17.61 -0.93 -16.51
N VAL A 27 -17.57 0.39 -16.68
CA VAL A 27 -16.73 1.08 -17.66
C VAL A 27 -15.54 1.71 -16.94
N LEU A 28 -14.32 1.37 -17.35
CA LEU A 28 -13.07 1.85 -16.76
C LEU A 28 -12.51 3.01 -17.60
N GLY A 29 -12.45 4.20 -17.01
CA GLY A 29 -12.01 5.43 -17.67
C GLY A 29 -13.17 6.25 -18.21
N THR A 30 -13.07 7.58 -18.07
CA THR A 30 -14.13 8.54 -18.43
C THR A 30 -13.77 9.45 -19.61
N GLY A 31 -12.72 9.10 -20.36
CA GLY A 31 -12.43 9.69 -21.67
C GLY A 31 -13.56 9.48 -22.68
N LEU A 32 -13.41 10.01 -23.90
CA LEU A 32 -14.47 9.98 -24.93
C LEU A 32 -15.04 8.57 -25.15
N GLY A 33 -14.17 7.56 -25.23
CA GLY A 33 -14.59 6.17 -25.44
C GLY A 33 -15.44 5.63 -24.29
N GLY A 34 -15.05 5.91 -23.04
CA GLY A 34 -15.78 5.45 -21.85
C GLY A 34 -17.09 6.21 -21.64
N ALA A 35 -17.07 7.54 -21.80
CA ALA A 35 -18.25 8.39 -21.71
C ALA A 35 -19.34 7.97 -22.72
N LEU A 36 -18.95 7.79 -23.99
CA LEU A 36 -19.86 7.38 -25.05
C LEU A 36 -20.39 5.97 -24.80
N ALA A 37 -19.52 5.02 -24.43
CA ALA A 37 -19.93 3.67 -24.11
C ALA A 37 -20.95 3.63 -22.98
N ALA A 38 -20.68 4.32 -21.86
CA ALA A 38 -21.58 4.36 -20.72
C ALA A 38 -22.94 5.00 -21.04
N SER A 39 -22.96 6.13 -21.73
CA SER A 39 -24.18 6.81 -22.19
C SER A 39 -25.07 5.88 -23.00
N ARG A 40 -24.47 5.22 -23.99
CA ARG A 40 -25.21 4.35 -24.93
C ARG A 40 -25.64 3.04 -24.27
N LEU A 41 -24.78 2.40 -23.48
CA LEU A 41 -25.13 1.19 -22.75
C LEU A 41 -26.30 1.44 -21.78
N ALA A 42 -26.28 2.57 -21.07
CA ALA A 42 -27.40 2.99 -20.21
C ALA A 42 -28.68 3.31 -21.01
N ALA A 43 -28.55 3.93 -22.19
CA ALA A 43 -29.69 4.16 -23.09
C ALA A 43 -30.32 2.85 -23.59
N GLY A 44 -29.54 1.77 -23.70
CA GLY A 44 -30.02 0.41 -23.98
C GLY A 44 -30.67 -0.29 -22.78
N GLY A 45 -30.77 0.38 -21.62
CA GLY A 45 -31.42 -0.12 -20.41
C GLY A 45 -30.52 -0.94 -19.49
N LEU A 46 -29.19 -0.94 -19.70
CA LEU A 46 -28.25 -1.62 -18.81
C LEU A 46 -27.93 -0.78 -17.58
N HIS A 47 -27.73 -1.44 -16.44
CA HIS A 47 -27.23 -0.83 -15.21
C HIS A 47 -25.71 -0.66 -15.28
N VAL A 48 -25.23 0.57 -15.44
CA VAL A 48 -23.82 0.88 -15.74
C VAL A 48 -23.18 1.70 -14.64
N ALA A 49 -21.89 1.49 -14.37
CA ALA A 49 -21.06 2.38 -13.56
C ALA A 49 -19.79 2.82 -14.30
N LEU A 50 -19.33 4.04 -14.04
CA LEU A 50 -18.07 4.60 -14.55
C LEU A 50 -17.03 4.70 -13.42
N PHE A 51 -15.86 4.08 -13.60
CA PHE A 51 -14.75 4.12 -12.65
C PHE A 51 -13.58 4.91 -13.26
N GLU A 52 -13.26 6.05 -12.66
CA GLU A 52 -12.18 6.94 -13.06
C GLU A 52 -11.08 6.94 -11.99
N PRO A 53 -9.84 6.52 -12.33
CA PRO A 53 -8.70 6.65 -11.45
C PRO A 53 -8.32 8.09 -11.11
N ALA A 54 -8.53 9.04 -12.04
CA ALA A 54 -8.20 10.45 -11.84
C ALA A 54 -9.12 11.16 -10.84
N GLU A 55 -8.70 12.36 -10.41
CA GLU A 55 -9.48 13.19 -9.47
C GLU A 55 -10.70 13.86 -10.11
N GLU A 56 -10.68 14.00 -11.44
CA GLU A 56 -11.70 14.64 -12.23
C GLU A 56 -12.13 13.71 -13.37
N LEU A 57 -13.41 13.80 -13.75
CA LEU A 57 -13.93 13.09 -14.91
C LEU A 57 -13.38 13.67 -16.21
N GLY A 58 -13.39 12.88 -17.28
CA GLY A 58 -13.12 13.33 -18.65
C GLY A 58 -11.65 13.49 -19.01
N GLN A 59 -10.70 13.22 -18.10
CA GLN A 59 -9.27 13.29 -18.39
C GLN A 59 -8.79 12.01 -19.12
N GLU A 60 -8.17 12.16 -20.29
CA GLU A 60 -7.26 11.16 -20.86
C GLU A 60 -5.81 11.62 -20.64
N PRO A 61 -5.02 10.98 -19.76
CA PRO A 61 -3.63 11.33 -19.56
C PRO A 61 -2.80 11.12 -20.83
N GLY A 62 -2.04 12.12 -21.25
CA GLY A 62 -0.97 11.98 -22.26
C GLY A 62 -1.41 11.97 -23.74
N THR A 63 -2.66 12.31 -24.07
CA THR A 63 -3.11 12.44 -25.47
C THR A 63 -3.04 13.90 -25.92
N GLY A 64 -2.30 14.18 -27.00
CA GLY A 64 -2.34 15.49 -27.67
C GLY A 64 -3.72 15.78 -28.27
N GLU A 65 -4.01 17.05 -28.60
CA GLU A 65 -5.28 17.42 -29.22
C GLU A 65 -5.52 16.64 -30.52
N ARG A 66 -6.66 15.93 -30.58
CA ARG A 66 -7.12 15.22 -31.78
C ARG A 66 -7.81 16.18 -32.74
N PRO A 67 -7.62 16.04 -34.06
CA PRO A 67 -8.45 16.74 -35.03
C PRO A 67 -9.93 16.41 -34.81
N PHE A 68 -10.75 17.44 -34.62
CA PHE A 68 -12.19 17.29 -34.42
C PHE A 68 -12.93 17.09 -35.75
N ALA A 69 -12.65 15.97 -36.42
CA ALA A 69 -13.13 15.67 -37.77
C ALA A 69 -13.41 14.17 -37.97
N HIS A 70 -14.10 13.83 -39.06
CA HIS A 70 -14.20 12.47 -39.61
C HIS A 70 -13.09 12.23 -40.63
N GLN A 71 -12.70 10.97 -40.79
CA GLN A 71 -11.78 10.53 -41.82
C GLN A 71 -12.16 9.14 -42.32
N ASP A 72 -13.13 9.08 -43.23
CA ASP A 72 -13.74 7.84 -43.73
C ASP A 72 -12.72 6.86 -44.34
N ALA A 73 -11.64 7.39 -44.92
CA ALA A 73 -10.56 6.59 -45.47
C ALA A 73 -9.88 5.67 -44.42
N LEU A 74 -9.95 6.01 -43.13
CA LEU A 74 -9.43 5.16 -42.05
C LEU A 74 -10.15 3.81 -42.02
N PHE A 75 -11.47 3.79 -42.20
CA PHE A 75 -12.26 2.56 -42.15
C PHE A 75 -12.06 1.65 -43.36
N ALA A 76 -11.36 2.11 -44.40
CA ALA A 76 -10.96 1.31 -45.55
C ALA A 76 -9.51 0.81 -45.45
N HIS A 77 -8.76 1.19 -44.41
CA HIS A 77 -7.33 0.90 -44.29
C HIS A 77 -7.04 -0.60 -44.20
N ALA A 78 -6.07 -1.11 -44.98
CA ALA A 78 -5.84 -2.53 -45.15
C ALA A 78 -5.45 -3.29 -43.86
N THR A 79 -4.90 -2.58 -42.87
CA THR A 79 -4.54 -3.15 -41.56
C THR A 79 -5.73 -3.39 -40.63
N LEU A 80 -6.94 -2.92 -41.00
CA LEU A 80 -8.15 -3.20 -40.25
C LEU A 80 -8.72 -4.58 -40.52
N PRO A 81 -9.40 -5.17 -39.52
CA PRO A 81 -10.19 -6.38 -39.72
C PRO A 81 -11.18 -6.25 -40.88
N ALA A 82 -11.27 -7.28 -41.71
CA ALA A 82 -12.15 -7.35 -42.86
C ALA A 82 -13.62 -7.13 -42.49
N ARG A 83 -14.04 -7.60 -41.31
CA ARG A 83 -15.39 -7.35 -40.79
C ARG A 83 -15.68 -5.86 -40.61
N LEU A 84 -14.76 -5.10 -40.03
CA LEU A 84 -14.95 -3.66 -39.85
C LEU A 84 -15.00 -2.94 -41.21
N ARG A 85 -14.12 -3.32 -42.15
CA ARG A 85 -14.09 -2.75 -43.51
C ARG A 85 -15.36 -3.04 -44.31
N ALA A 86 -16.00 -4.19 -44.06
CA ALA A 86 -17.23 -4.59 -44.73
C ALA A 86 -18.50 -3.93 -44.15
N ASP A 87 -18.48 -3.49 -42.89
CA ASP A 87 -19.63 -2.95 -42.16
C ASP A 87 -19.91 -1.45 -42.46
N ARG A 88 -20.08 -1.13 -43.74
CA ARG A 88 -20.33 0.25 -44.19
C ARG A 88 -21.63 0.83 -43.63
N ASP A 89 -22.67 0.03 -43.53
CA ASP A 89 -23.98 0.47 -43.04
C ASP A 89 -23.94 0.76 -41.54
N GLY A 90 -23.26 -0.09 -40.75
CA GLY A 90 -23.06 0.14 -39.32
C GLY A 90 -22.27 1.41 -39.04
N LEU A 91 -21.17 1.62 -39.77
CA LEU A 91 -20.35 2.84 -39.67
C LEU A 91 -21.14 4.09 -40.07
N THR A 92 -21.93 4.04 -41.14
CA THR A 92 -22.76 5.17 -41.60
C THR A 92 -23.81 5.55 -40.56
N ARG A 93 -24.50 4.56 -39.97
CA ARG A 93 -25.47 4.81 -38.89
C ARG A 93 -24.81 5.40 -37.65
N ALA A 94 -23.65 4.86 -37.25
CA ALA A 94 -22.89 5.37 -36.12
C ALA A 94 -22.43 6.82 -36.35
N MET A 95 -21.96 7.13 -37.56
CA MET A 95 -21.53 8.47 -37.94
C MET A 95 -22.67 9.48 -37.88
N ALA A 96 -23.86 9.12 -38.38
CA ALA A 96 -25.04 9.97 -38.29
C ALA A 96 -25.45 10.29 -36.83
N GLN A 97 -25.30 9.31 -35.92
CA GLN A 97 -25.55 9.53 -34.49
C GLN A 97 -24.52 10.48 -33.85
N VAL A 98 -23.24 10.32 -34.21
CA VAL A 98 -22.16 11.19 -33.74
C VAL A 98 -22.33 12.61 -34.27
N ASP A 99 -22.74 12.79 -35.53
CA ASP A 99 -22.99 14.11 -36.12
C ASP A 99 -24.13 14.86 -35.43
N GLY A 100 -25.18 14.13 -35.01
CA GLY A 100 -26.25 14.70 -34.19
C GLY A 100 -25.75 15.27 -32.86
N ALA A 101 -24.83 14.58 -32.18
CA ALA A 101 -24.20 15.06 -30.95
C ALA A 101 -23.20 16.20 -31.20
N LYS A 102 -22.42 16.10 -32.28
CA LYS A 102 -21.45 17.11 -32.74
C LYS A 102 -22.08 18.47 -32.98
N ALA A 103 -23.33 18.54 -33.45
CA ALA A 103 -24.03 19.80 -33.64
C ALA A 103 -24.03 20.70 -32.39
N ASN A 104 -23.89 20.10 -31.20
CA ASN A 104 -23.86 20.78 -29.90
C ASN A 104 -22.46 20.82 -29.25
N ALA A 105 -21.40 20.33 -29.92
CA ALA A 105 -20.04 20.25 -29.38
C ALA A 105 -19.00 20.68 -30.42
N GLN A 106 -18.13 21.62 -30.07
CA GLN A 106 -17.10 22.17 -30.97
C GLN A 106 -15.69 21.59 -30.75
N SER A 107 -15.53 20.73 -29.74
CA SER A 107 -14.28 20.09 -29.39
C SER A 107 -14.53 18.69 -28.85
N GLU A 108 -13.47 17.89 -28.78
CA GLU A 108 -13.53 16.58 -28.15
C GLU A 108 -13.97 16.67 -26.68
N ALA A 109 -13.41 17.61 -25.93
CA ALA A 109 -13.79 17.80 -24.54
C ALA A 109 -15.30 18.06 -24.44
N ALA A 110 -15.86 18.93 -25.29
CA ALA A 110 -17.30 19.25 -25.28
C ALA A 110 -18.15 18.03 -25.61
N LEU A 111 -17.69 17.20 -26.54
CA LEU A 111 -18.36 15.95 -26.90
C LEU A 111 -18.31 14.94 -25.74
N THR A 112 -17.16 14.76 -25.10
CA THR A 112 -16.99 13.90 -23.92
C THR A 112 -17.87 14.37 -22.77
N ALA A 113 -17.94 15.68 -22.51
CA ALA A 113 -18.77 16.24 -21.44
C ALA A 113 -20.27 16.04 -21.72
N ALA A 114 -20.69 16.14 -22.98
CA ALA A 114 -22.07 15.86 -23.39
C ALA A 114 -22.45 14.39 -23.15
N TYR A 115 -21.58 13.44 -23.50
CA TYR A 115 -21.81 12.01 -23.26
C TYR A 115 -21.75 11.63 -21.77
N LEU A 116 -20.82 12.20 -21.00
CA LEU A 116 -20.81 12.02 -19.53
C LEU A 116 -22.09 12.57 -18.90
N GLY A 117 -22.52 13.75 -19.34
CA GLY A 117 -23.77 14.37 -18.90
C GLY A 117 -24.99 13.49 -19.19
N ASP A 118 -25.10 12.97 -20.41
CA ASP A 118 -26.16 12.05 -20.80
C ASP A 118 -26.14 10.75 -19.99
N ALA A 119 -24.97 10.12 -19.81
CA ALA A 119 -24.83 8.91 -18.99
C ALA A 119 -25.33 9.13 -17.57
N MET A 120 -24.89 10.22 -16.93
CA MET A 120 -25.31 10.57 -15.58
C MET A 120 -26.80 10.92 -15.49
N ALA A 121 -27.36 11.59 -16.50
CA ALA A 121 -28.79 11.87 -16.57
C ALA A 121 -29.64 10.60 -16.68
N ARG A 122 -29.07 9.52 -17.24
CA ARG A 122 -29.65 8.17 -17.30
C ARG A 122 -29.41 7.35 -16.03
N GLY A 123 -28.81 7.94 -15.00
CA GLY A 123 -28.58 7.29 -13.70
C GLY A 123 -27.27 6.54 -13.57
N VAL A 124 -26.32 6.69 -14.50
CA VAL A 124 -24.98 6.08 -14.38
C VAL A 124 -24.16 6.81 -13.32
N PRO A 125 -23.81 6.18 -12.18
CA PRO A 125 -22.87 6.78 -11.25
C PRO A 125 -21.46 6.83 -11.85
N ALA A 126 -20.80 7.98 -11.69
CA ALA A 126 -19.44 8.20 -12.16
C ALA A 126 -18.50 8.50 -11.00
N PHE A 127 -17.64 7.55 -10.66
CA PHE A 127 -16.79 7.61 -9.48
C PHE A 127 -15.36 8.01 -9.84
N VAL A 128 -14.81 9.00 -9.13
CA VAL A 128 -13.40 9.43 -9.24
C VAL A 128 -12.54 8.85 -8.13
N ASN A 129 -11.25 8.70 -8.37
CA ASN A 129 -10.29 7.99 -7.50
C ASN A 129 -10.61 6.50 -7.32
N PHE A 130 -11.41 5.91 -8.22
CA PHE A 130 -11.71 4.49 -8.21
C PHE A 130 -10.70 3.79 -9.10
N VAL A 131 -9.67 3.21 -8.48
CA VAL A 131 -8.52 2.63 -9.17
C VAL A 131 -8.70 1.11 -9.29
N PRO A 132 -8.94 0.57 -10.50
CA PRO A 132 -9.10 -0.85 -10.72
C PRO A 132 -7.80 -1.62 -10.48
N GLN A 133 -7.84 -2.66 -9.66
CA GLN A 133 -6.66 -3.43 -9.22
C GLN A 133 -6.57 -4.79 -9.90
N ARG A 134 -7.67 -5.55 -9.89
CA ARG A 134 -7.73 -6.90 -10.45
C ARG A 134 -9.10 -7.17 -11.06
N LEU A 135 -9.13 -8.02 -12.08
CA LEU A 135 -10.34 -8.53 -12.69
C LEU A 135 -10.28 -10.06 -12.72
N GLU A 136 -11.24 -10.70 -12.08
CA GLU A 136 -11.32 -12.16 -11.95
C GLU A 136 -12.62 -12.67 -12.57
N VAL A 137 -12.60 -13.88 -13.15
CA VAL A 137 -13.82 -14.53 -13.65
C VAL A 137 -14.71 -14.90 -12.46
N HIS A 138 -16.00 -14.62 -12.58
CA HIS A 138 -16.98 -14.82 -11.53
C HIS A 138 -18.25 -15.49 -12.10
N ALA A 139 -19.04 -16.15 -11.24
CA ALA A 139 -20.26 -16.84 -11.67
C ALA A 139 -21.27 -15.92 -12.37
N GLN A 140 -21.25 -14.62 -12.05
CA GLN A 140 -22.10 -13.59 -12.66
C GLN A 140 -21.39 -12.80 -13.78
N GLY A 141 -20.26 -13.28 -14.29
CA GLY A 141 -19.40 -12.62 -15.28
C GLY A 141 -18.01 -12.39 -14.72
N TYR A 142 -17.81 -11.24 -14.07
CA TYR A 142 -16.54 -10.82 -13.51
C TYR A 142 -16.68 -10.26 -12.09
N ALA A 143 -15.62 -10.40 -11.29
CA ALA A 143 -15.42 -9.69 -10.05
C ALA A 143 -14.29 -8.66 -10.25
N LEU A 144 -14.64 -7.38 -10.21
CA LEU A 144 -13.70 -6.28 -10.34
C LEU A 144 -13.28 -5.81 -8.95
N SER A 145 -12.02 -6.05 -8.58
CA SER A 145 -11.43 -5.50 -7.36
C SER A 145 -10.83 -4.13 -7.63
N PHE A 146 -11.06 -3.18 -6.74
CA PHE A 146 -10.60 -1.80 -6.88
C PHE A 146 -10.33 -1.15 -5.53
N GLN A 147 -9.67 0.00 -5.59
CA GLN A 147 -9.39 0.82 -4.44
C GLN A 147 -9.98 2.21 -4.62
N ILE A 148 -10.55 2.77 -3.56
CA ILE A 148 -10.89 4.20 -3.52
C ILE A 148 -9.70 4.91 -2.89
N GLU A 149 -9.03 5.73 -3.68
CA GLU A 149 -7.90 6.53 -3.21
C GLU A 149 -8.34 7.87 -2.62
N ARG A 150 -7.49 8.48 -1.80
CA ARG A 150 -7.67 9.84 -1.25
C ARG A 150 -8.94 10.00 -0.40
N VAL A 151 -9.45 8.89 0.13
CA VAL A 151 -10.52 8.83 1.15
C VAL A 151 -9.99 8.43 2.52
N GLY A 152 -8.67 8.21 2.67
CA GLY A 152 -8.06 7.84 3.94
C GLY A 152 -8.11 6.35 4.26
N ARG A 153 -8.66 5.51 3.38
CA ARG A 153 -8.66 4.04 3.52
C ARG A 153 -7.24 3.47 3.61
N GLU A 154 -6.29 4.12 2.96
CA GLU A 154 -4.84 3.82 3.00
C GLU A 154 -4.23 3.95 4.38
N ARG A 155 -4.80 4.77 5.26
CA ARG A 155 -4.30 4.92 6.62
C ARG A 155 -4.61 3.72 7.52
N PHE A 156 -5.52 2.86 7.07
CA PHE A 156 -6.04 1.72 7.84
C PHE A 156 -5.73 0.36 7.19
N ASP A 157 -4.85 0.32 6.17
CA ASP A 157 -4.55 -0.87 5.37
C ASP A 157 -5.81 -1.61 4.90
N ALA A 158 -6.83 -0.83 4.52
CA ALA A 158 -8.13 -1.37 4.17
C ALA A 158 -8.01 -2.31 2.94
N PRO A 159 -8.64 -3.50 2.98
CA PRO A 159 -8.73 -4.37 1.82
C PRO A 159 -9.33 -3.66 0.60
N PHE A 160 -9.04 -4.21 -0.59
CA PHE A 160 -9.71 -3.78 -1.80
C PHE A 160 -11.21 -4.02 -1.69
N LEU A 161 -11.96 -3.08 -2.25
CA LEU A 161 -13.37 -3.28 -2.52
C LEU A 161 -13.50 -4.15 -3.77
N PHE A 162 -14.65 -4.75 -3.96
CA PHE A 162 -14.97 -5.41 -5.20
C PHE A 162 -16.41 -5.12 -5.60
N VAL A 163 -16.71 -5.22 -6.88
CA VAL A 163 -18.07 -5.30 -7.42
C VAL A 163 -18.15 -6.50 -8.34
N THR A 164 -19.35 -7.05 -8.47
CA THR A 164 -19.63 -8.07 -9.48
C THR A 164 -20.25 -7.43 -10.71
N THR A 165 -19.93 -7.93 -11.89
CA THR A 165 -20.49 -7.39 -13.13
C THR A 165 -20.54 -8.41 -14.25
N ARG A 166 -21.54 -8.30 -15.12
CA ARG A 166 -21.67 -9.19 -16.28
C ARG A 166 -20.66 -8.85 -17.37
N ALA A 167 -20.30 -7.57 -17.52
CA ALA A 167 -19.36 -7.13 -18.52
C ALA A 167 -18.47 -5.97 -18.04
N VAL A 168 -17.29 -5.85 -18.65
CA VAL A 168 -16.34 -4.75 -18.39
C VAL A 168 -15.94 -4.11 -19.70
N VAL A 169 -15.98 -2.78 -19.76
CA VAL A 169 -15.47 -1.99 -20.88
C VAL A 169 -14.21 -1.26 -20.41
N VAL A 170 -13.06 -1.62 -20.96
CA VAL A 170 -11.77 -0.98 -20.66
C VAL A 170 -11.56 0.19 -21.63
N ALA A 171 -11.76 1.41 -21.13
CA ALA A 171 -11.63 2.66 -21.88
C ALA A 171 -10.53 3.57 -21.31
N THR A 172 -9.46 2.97 -20.78
CA THR A 172 -8.34 3.68 -20.12
C THR A 172 -7.26 4.16 -21.11
N GLY A 173 -7.63 4.41 -22.37
CA GLY A 173 -6.71 4.84 -23.42
C GLY A 173 -5.58 3.83 -23.68
N THR A 174 -4.36 4.32 -23.93
CA THR A 174 -3.20 3.49 -24.28
C THR A 174 -2.75 2.54 -23.16
N GLU A 175 -3.22 2.72 -21.93
CA GLU A 175 -2.92 1.85 -20.79
C GLU A 175 -3.82 0.60 -20.73
N ALA A 176 -4.88 0.51 -21.55
CA ALA A 176 -5.82 -0.62 -21.53
C ALA A 176 -5.11 -1.98 -21.69
N GLY A 177 -4.19 -2.09 -22.65
CA GLY A 177 -3.44 -3.33 -22.88
C GLY A 177 -2.52 -3.71 -21.72
N ARG A 178 -1.88 -2.71 -21.09
CA ARG A 178 -1.06 -2.92 -19.89
C ARG A 178 -1.90 -3.37 -18.70
N TRP A 179 -3.07 -2.74 -18.50
CA TRP A 179 -3.97 -3.10 -17.40
C TRP A 179 -4.53 -4.51 -17.55
N LEU A 180 -4.99 -4.88 -18.75
CA LEU A 180 -5.43 -6.24 -19.07
C LEU A 180 -4.29 -7.26 -18.86
N ALA A 181 -3.04 -6.89 -19.20
CA ALA A 181 -1.90 -7.79 -19.08
C ALA A 181 -1.55 -8.05 -17.61
N ARG A 182 -1.64 -7.02 -16.76
CA ARG A 182 -1.49 -7.16 -15.30
C ARG A 182 -2.58 -8.06 -14.69
N CYS A 183 -3.78 -8.08 -15.27
CA CYS A 183 -4.86 -8.97 -14.84
C CYS A 183 -4.72 -10.41 -15.37
N GLY A 184 -3.72 -10.71 -16.20
CA GLY A 184 -3.58 -12.01 -16.85
C GLY A 184 -4.60 -12.29 -17.94
N LEU A 185 -5.22 -11.23 -18.50
CA LEU A 185 -6.30 -11.31 -19.49
C LEU A 185 -5.84 -10.89 -20.90
N THR A 186 -4.53 -10.77 -21.14
CA THR A 186 -3.97 -10.33 -22.43
C THR A 186 -3.38 -11.48 -23.25
N VAL A 187 -3.41 -11.21 -24.55
CA VAL A 187 -3.18 -12.04 -25.71
C VAL A 187 -1.90 -11.61 -26.42
N SER A 188 -1.01 -12.58 -26.65
CA SER A 188 0.31 -12.50 -27.31
C SER A 188 1.33 -11.53 -26.71
N ALA A 189 2.48 -12.08 -26.29
CA ALA A 189 3.65 -11.32 -25.83
C ALA A 189 4.31 -10.45 -26.93
N GLN A 190 3.90 -10.59 -28.20
CA GLN A 190 4.55 -9.97 -29.36
C GLN A 190 4.01 -8.58 -29.72
N THR A 191 2.81 -8.19 -29.28
CA THR A 191 2.12 -6.98 -29.79
C THR A 191 2.27 -5.72 -28.93
N GLY A 192 2.95 -5.79 -27.79
CA GLY A 192 3.43 -4.63 -27.02
C GLY A 192 2.38 -3.55 -26.69
N VAL A 193 1.88 -3.55 -25.44
CA VAL A 193 1.24 -2.39 -24.77
C VAL A 193 -0.13 -1.92 -25.31
N ARG A 194 -0.50 -2.11 -26.58
CA ARG A 194 -1.79 -1.63 -27.16
C ARG A 194 -2.80 -2.76 -27.40
N CYS A 195 -4.10 -2.49 -27.21
CA CYS A 195 -5.21 -3.40 -27.53
C CYS A 195 -5.82 -3.10 -28.91
N ALA A 196 -4.96 -2.97 -29.92
CA ALA A 196 -5.40 -2.64 -31.28
C ALA A 196 -6.30 -3.75 -31.87
N MET A 197 -7.23 -3.33 -32.73
CA MET A 197 -8.10 -4.27 -33.45
C MET A 197 -7.32 -5.11 -34.47
N ALA A 198 -7.62 -6.39 -34.55
CA ALA A 198 -6.96 -7.34 -35.45
C ALA A 198 -7.88 -8.51 -35.86
N GLU A 199 -7.42 -9.29 -36.83
CA GLU A 199 -8.08 -10.54 -37.25
C GLU A 199 -7.86 -11.68 -36.25
N GLY A 200 -6.85 -11.56 -35.38
CA GLY A 200 -6.50 -12.57 -34.39
C GLY A 200 -5.51 -12.04 -33.36
N SER A 201 -5.31 -12.82 -32.31
CA SER A 201 -4.52 -12.47 -31.14
C SER A 201 -3.03 -12.21 -31.40
N LEU A 202 -2.50 -12.72 -32.52
CA LEU A 202 -1.09 -12.52 -32.89
C LEU A 202 -0.84 -11.12 -33.46
N GLN A 203 -1.87 -10.49 -34.02
CA GLN A 203 -1.75 -9.18 -34.67
C GLN A 203 -2.30 -8.03 -33.81
N GLY A 204 -3.14 -8.31 -32.81
CA GLY A 204 -3.72 -7.30 -31.92
C GLY A 204 -4.40 -7.89 -30.70
N GLY A 205 -4.89 -7.01 -29.82
CA GLY A 205 -5.48 -7.40 -28.53
C GLY A 205 -6.99 -7.58 -28.56
N ALA A 206 -7.67 -7.05 -29.58
CA ALA A 206 -9.11 -7.11 -29.70
C ALA A 206 -9.56 -7.39 -31.15
N ASP A 207 -10.77 -7.91 -31.32
CA ASP A 207 -11.36 -8.11 -32.64
C ASP A 207 -12.01 -6.82 -33.20
N ALA A 208 -12.68 -6.94 -34.36
CA ALA A 208 -13.39 -5.84 -35.02
C ALA A 208 -14.51 -5.21 -34.18
N GLU A 209 -15.04 -5.93 -33.19
CA GLU A 209 -16.07 -5.49 -32.27
C GLU A 209 -15.48 -4.92 -30.97
N GLY A 210 -14.15 -4.94 -30.82
CA GLY A 210 -13.47 -4.52 -29.59
C GLY A 210 -13.53 -5.55 -28.47
N ARG A 211 -13.83 -6.82 -28.76
CA ARG A 211 -13.79 -7.91 -27.77
C ARG A 211 -12.36 -8.41 -27.60
N VAL A 212 -11.94 -8.61 -26.35
CA VAL A 212 -10.56 -9.02 -26.03
C VAL A 212 -10.36 -10.50 -26.36
N PHE A 213 -9.27 -10.87 -27.04
CA PHE A 213 -8.98 -12.27 -27.32
C PHE A 213 -8.52 -13.05 -26.06
N THR A 214 -8.78 -14.36 -25.95
CA THR A 214 -8.49 -15.18 -24.74
C THR A 214 -7.19 -15.99 -24.81
N GLY A 215 -6.56 -16.09 -25.98
CA GLY A 215 -5.40 -16.95 -26.23
C GLY A 215 -4.92 -16.89 -27.69
N GLU A 216 -4.20 -17.89 -28.18
CA GLU A 216 -3.81 -17.96 -29.59
C GLU A 216 -5.03 -18.23 -30.49
N GLY A 217 -5.27 -17.35 -31.48
CA GLY A 217 -6.35 -17.50 -32.46
C GLY A 217 -7.38 -16.38 -32.40
N GLN A 218 -8.65 -16.73 -32.61
CA GLN A 218 -9.79 -15.78 -32.72
C GLN A 218 -10.80 -15.89 -31.58
N ALA A 219 -10.51 -16.70 -30.55
CA ALA A 219 -11.38 -16.84 -29.38
C ALA A 219 -11.34 -15.57 -28.52
N VAL A 220 -12.51 -15.14 -28.02
CA VAL A 220 -12.68 -13.88 -27.28
C VAL A 220 -13.33 -14.10 -25.91
N HIS A 221 -13.02 -13.21 -24.98
CA HIS A 221 -13.59 -13.18 -23.64
C HIS A 221 -15.05 -12.72 -23.73
N GLY A 222 -15.98 -13.49 -23.16
CA GLY A 222 -17.37 -13.08 -23.08
C GLY A 222 -17.51 -11.86 -22.16
N GLY A 223 -18.14 -10.78 -22.65
CA GLY A 223 -18.40 -9.58 -21.85
C GLY A 223 -17.16 -8.73 -21.50
N LEU A 224 -16.00 -8.95 -22.11
CA LEU A 224 -14.82 -8.09 -21.91
C LEU A 224 -14.50 -7.31 -23.18
N TYR A 225 -14.67 -6.00 -23.10
CA TYR A 225 -14.58 -5.09 -24.23
C TYR A 225 -13.50 -4.03 -24.01
N VAL A 226 -12.96 -3.50 -25.10
CA VAL A 226 -12.07 -2.33 -25.13
C VAL A 226 -12.74 -1.22 -25.94
N ALA A 227 -12.62 0.02 -25.48
CA ALA A 227 -13.15 1.19 -26.16
C ALA A 227 -12.11 2.31 -26.26
N GLY A 228 -12.36 3.26 -27.16
CA GLY A 228 -11.52 4.44 -27.32
C GLY A 228 -10.21 4.16 -28.04
N GLY A 229 -9.23 5.05 -27.85
CA GLY A 229 -8.00 5.07 -28.65
C GLY A 229 -7.14 3.80 -28.56
N ALA A 230 -7.38 2.94 -27.57
CA ALA A 230 -6.66 1.68 -27.41
C ALA A 230 -6.90 0.70 -28.57
N LEU A 231 -8.06 0.80 -29.24
CA LEU A 231 -8.44 0.00 -30.41
C LEU A 231 -7.71 0.41 -31.69
N CYS A 232 -7.13 1.61 -31.74
CA CYS A 232 -6.50 2.14 -32.95
C CYS A 232 -5.11 1.50 -33.18
N PRO A 233 -4.87 0.89 -34.35
CA PRO A 233 -3.53 0.42 -34.75
C PRO A 233 -2.48 1.55 -34.69
N ALA A 234 -1.22 1.20 -34.40
CA ALA A 234 -0.14 2.18 -34.32
C ALA A 234 0.07 2.95 -35.64
N ASP A 235 -0.08 2.26 -36.77
CA ASP A 235 0.11 2.80 -38.12
C ASP A 235 -0.89 3.92 -38.50
N TRP A 236 -1.96 4.07 -37.72
CA TRP A 236 -2.96 5.12 -37.93
C TRP A 236 -2.53 6.49 -37.41
N GLY A 237 -1.47 6.53 -36.59
CA GLY A 237 -1.17 7.72 -35.81
C GLY A 237 -2.33 8.06 -34.88
N LEU A 238 -2.68 9.35 -34.80
CA LEU A 238 -3.74 9.84 -33.92
C LEU A 238 -5.09 9.80 -34.63
N CYS A 239 -5.96 8.84 -34.27
CA CYS A 239 -7.31 8.74 -34.84
C CYS A 239 -8.12 10.02 -34.54
N PRO A 240 -8.72 10.69 -35.54
CA PRO A 240 -9.57 11.86 -35.35
C PRO A 240 -10.75 11.58 -34.41
N THR A 241 -11.16 12.59 -33.65
CA THR A 241 -12.15 12.47 -32.56
C THR A 241 -13.46 11.84 -33.04
N LEU A 242 -14.01 12.31 -34.18
CA LEU A 242 -15.32 11.86 -34.63
C LEU A 242 -15.26 10.47 -35.25
N SER A 243 -14.17 10.13 -35.94
CA SER A 243 -13.92 8.76 -36.40
C SER A 243 -13.85 7.78 -35.23
N LEU A 244 -13.19 8.17 -34.14
CA LEU A 244 -13.11 7.36 -32.93
C LEU A 244 -14.49 7.20 -32.27
N ALA A 245 -15.25 8.29 -32.14
CA ALA A 245 -16.62 8.25 -31.61
C ALA A 245 -17.53 7.35 -32.45
N THR A 246 -17.39 7.38 -33.79
CA THR A 246 -18.12 6.51 -34.72
C THR A 246 -17.79 5.05 -34.47
N LEU A 247 -16.50 4.70 -34.32
CA LEU A 247 -16.08 3.34 -34.00
C LEU A 247 -16.69 2.83 -32.68
N VAL A 248 -16.60 3.62 -31.61
CA VAL A 248 -17.16 3.25 -30.30
C VAL A 248 -18.68 3.11 -30.38
N THR A 249 -19.37 4.03 -31.06
CA THR A 249 -20.84 3.97 -31.25
C THR A 249 -21.26 2.70 -31.99
N ARG A 250 -20.53 2.33 -33.05
CA ARG A 250 -20.74 1.09 -33.79
C ARG A 250 -20.56 -0.13 -32.90
N ASN A 251 -19.47 -0.18 -32.12
CA ASN A 251 -19.18 -1.33 -31.26
C ASN A 251 -20.23 -1.48 -30.14
N VAL A 252 -20.63 -0.40 -29.47
CA VAL A 252 -21.66 -0.45 -28.42
C VAL A 252 -22.99 -0.98 -28.95
N THR A 253 -23.36 -0.62 -30.18
CA THR A 253 -24.58 -1.15 -30.83
C THR A 253 -24.56 -2.67 -30.93
N LEU A 254 -23.39 -3.25 -31.20
CA LEU A 254 -23.21 -4.71 -31.26
C LEU A 254 -23.14 -5.34 -29.87
N TRP A 255 -22.48 -4.68 -28.92
CA TRP A 255 -22.43 -5.15 -27.53
C TRP A 255 -23.81 -5.21 -26.90
N LEU A 256 -24.71 -4.27 -27.22
CA LEU A 256 -26.09 -4.31 -26.72
C LEU A 256 -26.84 -5.57 -27.18
N SER A 257 -26.66 -5.97 -28.43
CA SER A 257 -27.23 -7.23 -28.95
C SER A 257 -26.66 -8.44 -28.20
N GLU A 258 -25.33 -8.49 -28.01
CA GLU A 258 -24.65 -9.54 -27.26
C GLU A 258 -25.09 -9.58 -25.78
N LEU A 259 -25.28 -8.40 -25.19
CA LEU A 259 -25.75 -8.22 -23.82
C LEU A 259 -27.27 -8.40 -23.67
N LYS A 260 -28.01 -8.70 -24.75
CA LYS A 260 -29.47 -8.86 -24.76
C LYS A 260 -30.21 -7.62 -24.23
N ALA A 261 -29.66 -6.44 -24.51
CA ALA A 261 -30.19 -5.14 -24.14
C ALA A 261 -31.07 -4.55 -25.24
N GLY A 262 -31.83 -3.49 -24.93
CA GLY A 262 -32.71 -2.82 -25.89
C GLY A 262 -31.92 -2.09 -26.98
N PRO A 263 -32.47 -1.96 -28.21
CA PRO A 263 -31.86 -1.14 -29.24
C PRO A 263 -31.89 0.34 -28.85
N ILE A 264 -30.86 1.09 -29.22
CA ILE A 264 -30.86 2.54 -29.09
C ILE A 264 -31.42 3.13 -30.39
N GLU A 265 -32.67 3.55 -30.39
CA GLU A 265 -33.16 4.48 -31.43
C GLU A 265 -32.51 5.86 -31.23
N THR A 266 -32.55 6.72 -32.25
CA THR A 266 -31.89 8.05 -32.31
C THR A 266 -32.44 9.05 -31.27
N ALA A 267 -32.33 8.72 -29.99
CA ALA A 267 -32.70 9.57 -28.87
C ALA A 267 -31.65 10.68 -28.73
N PRO A 268 -32.08 11.94 -28.49
CA PRO A 268 -31.16 13.02 -28.21
C PRO A 268 -30.39 12.76 -26.93
N LEU A 269 -29.18 13.34 -26.81
CA LEU A 269 -28.45 13.35 -25.55
C LEU A 269 -29.24 14.16 -24.52
N LEU A 270 -29.40 13.58 -23.34
CA LEU A 270 -29.96 14.24 -22.18
C LEU A 270 -28.94 15.24 -21.63
N ALA A 271 -29.44 16.38 -21.18
CA ALA A 271 -28.59 17.34 -20.47
C ALA A 271 -28.16 16.75 -19.13
N ALA A 272 -26.91 17.03 -18.73
CA ALA A 272 -26.38 16.63 -17.44
C ALA A 272 -27.33 17.06 -16.31
N PRO A 273 -27.55 16.21 -15.29
CA PRO A 273 -28.40 16.57 -14.16
C PRO A 273 -27.86 17.82 -13.46
N THR A 274 -28.76 18.70 -13.04
CA THR A 274 -28.39 19.89 -12.28
C THR A 274 -27.78 19.47 -10.95
N GLN A 275 -26.51 19.82 -10.74
CA GLN A 275 -25.77 19.42 -9.55
C GLN A 275 -26.46 19.93 -8.26
N PRO A 276 -26.55 19.09 -7.22
CA PRO A 276 -26.87 19.55 -5.87
C PRO A 276 -25.90 20.66 -5.46
N THR A 277 -26.44 21.73 -4.88
CA THR A 277 -25.65 22.91 -4.45
C THR A 277 -25.10 22.78 -3.04
N THR A 278 -25.30 21.63 -2.40
CA THR A 278 -24.99 21.39 -1.00
C THR A 278 -23.60 20.77 -0.84
N ALA A 279 -22.88 21.24 0.18
CA ALA A 279 -21.59 20.68 0.56
C ALA A 279 -21.81 19.42 1.41
N GLY A 280 -21.23 18.32 0.95
CA GLY A 280 -21.17 17.05 1.66
C GLY A 280 -19.89 16.90 2.47
N LEU A 281 -19.85 15.89 3.33
CA LEU A 281 -18.71 15.54 4.15
C LEU A 281 -18.48 14.03 4.09
N ARG A 282 -17.22 13.62 4.02
CA ARG A 282 -16.81 12.23 4.15
C ARG A 282 -15.70 12.06 5.15
N PHE A 283 -15.62 10.89 5.78
CA PHE A 283 -14.49 10.45 6.59
C PHE A 283 -14.43 8.92 6.61
N THR A 284 -13.27 8.36 6.94
CA THR A 284 -13.07 6.92 7.04
C THR A 284 -12.77 6.53 8.48
N GLU A 285 -13.48 5.51 8.97
CA GLU A 285 -13.37 4.95 10.31
C GLU A 285 -12.98 3.47 10.21
N ALA A 286 -12.18 3.01 11.17
CA ALA A 286 -11.86 1.61 11.36
C ALA A 286 -12.15 1.18 12.80
N MET A 287 -12.80 0.02 12.97
CA MET A 287 -13.03 -0.58 14.27
C MET A 287 -12.66 -2.05 14.26
N LYS A 288 -12.12 -2.53 15.39
CA LYS A 288 -11.57 -3.88 15.54
C LYS A 288 -12.07 -4.50 16.82
N GLY A 289 -12.37 -5.79 16.80
CA GLY A 289 -12.78 -6.52 17.98
C GLY A 289 -13.13 -7.96 17.67
N PHE A 290 -14.04 -8.52 18.44
CA PHE A 290 -14.34 -9.95 18.41
C PHE A 290 -15.84 -10.18 18.56
N VAL A 291 -16.34 -11.16 17.81
CA VAL A 291 -17.74 -11.60 17.80
C VAL A 291 -17.75 -13.12 17.85
N SER A 292 -18.71 -13.74 18.54
CA SER A 292 -18.81 -15.20 18.61
C SER A 292 -20.17 -15.69 18.13
N ALA A 293 -20.14 -16.74 17.31
CA ALA A 293 -21.34 -17.43 16.86
C ALA A 293 -22.03 -18.24 17.97
N GLN A 294 -21.31 -18.52 19.07
CA GLN A 294 -21.84 -19.24 20.22
C GLN A 294 -22.64 -18.33 21.17
N VAL A 295 -22.60 -17.01 20.95
CA VAL A 295 -23.27 -16.03 21.80
C VAL A 295 -24.33 -15.27 21.00
N THR A 296 -25.58 -15.74 21.12
CA THR A 296 -26.75 -15.20 20.43
C THR A 296 -27.83 -14.70 21.40
N ALA A 297 -27.58 -14.71 22.71
CA ALA A 297 -28.48 -14.15 23.73
C ALA A 297 -28.45 -12.62 23.71
N ASP A 298 -29.62 -11.98 23.86
CA ASP A 298 -29.74 -10.53 23.73
C ASP A 298 -28.97 -9.78 24.83
N GLY A 299 -28.35 -8.66 24.47
CA GLY A 299 -27.48 -7.89 25.36
C GLY A 299 -26.15 -8.56 25.75
N ALA A 300 -25.86 -9.79 25.35
CA ALA A 300 -24.68 -10.55 25.78
C ALA A 300 -23.37 -10.19 25.02
N PHE A 301 -23.11 -8.89 24.83
CA PHE A 301 -22.00 -8.41 24.00
C PHE A 301 -20.62 -8.69 24.61
N ASP A 302 -20.42 -8.45 25.91
CA ASP A 302 -19.15 -8.76 26.60
C ASP A 302 -18.81 -10.24 26.62
N ALA A 303 -19.84 -11.08 26.74
CA ALA A 303 -19.68 -12.54 26.66
C ALA A 303 -19.28 -12.94 25.22
N GLY A 304 -19.93 -12.35 24.22
CA GLY A 304 -19.59 -12.53 22.81
C GLY A 304 -18.16 -12.07 22.46
N PHE A 305 -17.72 -10.96 23.05
CA PHE A 305 -16.36 -10.44 22.89
C PHE A 305 -15.31 -11.36 23.53
N ARG A 306 -15.49 -11.75 24.81
CA ARG A 306 -14.57 -12.67 25.50
C ARG A 306 -14.49 -14.03 24.82
N ARG A 307 -15.65 -14.59 24.44
CA ARG A 307 -15.69 -15.86 23.73
C ARG A 307 -15.07 -15.77 22.34
N GLY A 308 -15.37 -14.69 21.61
CA GLY A 308 -14.76 -14.44 20.31
C GLY A 308 -13.23 -14.27 20.39
N GLN A 309 -12.68 -13.76 21.50
CA GLN A 309 -11.25 -13.73 21.73
C GLN A 309 -10.65 -15.14 21.91
N GLU A 310 -11.29 -15.98 22.75
CA GLU A 310 -10.88 -17.38 22.94
C GLU A 310 -10.93 -18.17 21.62
N GLU A 311 -11.94 -17.93 20.80
CA GLU A 311 -12.14 -18.57 19.49
C GLU A 311 -11.31 -17.95 18.36
N GLN A 312 -10.59 -16.85 18.64
CA GLN A 312 -9.92 -16.03 17.62
C GLN A 312 -10.85 -15.55 16.49
N SER A 313 -12.14 -15.40 16.78
CA SER A 313 -13.18 -14.92 15.88
C SER A 313 -13.19 -13.39 15.79
N SER A 314 -12.15 -12.86 15.14
CA SER A 314 -11.97 -11.42 14.95
C SER A 314 -12.96 -10.85 13.94
N LEU A 315 -13.37 -9.60 14.18
CA LEU A 315 -14.12 -8.80 13.22
C LEU A 315 -13.49 -7.40 13.15
N VAL A 316 -13.22 -6.96 11.93
CA VAL A 316 -12.64 -5.65 11.63
C VAL A 316 -13.45 -5.02 10.51
N PHE A 317 -13.84 -3.77 10.65
CA PHE A 317 -14.35 -3.01 9.51
C PHE A 317 -13.47 -1.80 9.21
N VAL A 318 -13.47 -1.40 7.94
CA VAL A 318 -13.01 -0.09 7.49
C VAL A 318 -14.09 0.51 6.60
N LEU A 319 -14.75 1.54 7.10
CA LEU A 319 -15.90 2.19 6.46
C LEU A 319 -15.57 3.62 6.10
N THR A 320 -15.85 4.02 4.88
CA THR A 320 -15.92 5.41 4.45
C THR A 320 -17.37 5.87 4.60
N LEU A 321 -17.60 6.76 5.56
CA LEU A 321 -18.89 7.38 5.86
C LEU A 321 -19.04 8.66 5.04
N VAL A 322 -20.22 8.85 4.44
CA VAL A 322 -20.49 9.94 3.51
C VAL A 322 -21.86 10.55 3.78
N THR A 323 -21.90 11.87 3.97
CA THR A 323 -23.13 12.68 3.88
C THR A 323 -23.03 13.61 2.68
N GLU A 324 -24.07 13.65 1.85
CA GLU A 324 -24.12 14.50 0.66
C GLU A 324 -24.50 15.95 0.96
N SER A 325 -25.06 16.19 2.15
CA SER A 325 -25.45 17.52 2.62
C SER A 325 -25.30 17.59 4.14
N VAL A 326 -24.25 18.25 4.61
CA VAL A 326 -24.06 18.50 6.05
C VAL A 326 -25.24 19.28 6.62
N ASP A 327 -25.71 20.29 5.89
CA ASP A 327 -26.86 21.10 6.30
C ASP A 327 -28.16 20.28 6.34
N GLY A 328 -28.30 19.28 5.47
CA GLY A 328 -29.42 18.34 5.48
C GLY A 328 -29.34 17.39 6.67
N MET A 329 -28.17 16.77 6.87
CA MET A 329 -27.88 15.89 8.00
C MET A 329 -28.15 16.57 9.33
N ASN A 330 -27.70 17.81 9.52
CA ASN A 330 -27.86 18.56 10.77
C ASN A 330 -29.31 18.96 11.09
N ARG A 331 -30.21 18.99 10.08
CA ARG A 331 -31.64 19.31 10.29
C ARG A 331 -32.47 18.09 10.60
N ASP A 332 -32.01 16.92 10.16
CA ASP A 332 -32.68 15.65 10.39
C ASP A 332 -32.32 15.14 11.79
N PRO A 333 -33.31 14.85 12.66
CA PRO A 333 -33.04 14.34 14.01
C PRO A 333 -32.34 12.97 14.02
N GLU A 334 -32.39 12.21 12.92
CA GLU A 334 -31.66 10.95 12.79
C GLU A 334 -30.23 11.12 12.26
N HIS A 335 -29.84 12.33 11.87
CA HIS A 335 -28.53 12.69 11.29
C HIS A 335 -27.96 11.60 10.35
N PRO A 336 -28.61 11.33 9.20
CA PRO A 336 -28.28 10.20 8.35
C PRO A 336 -27.00 10.44 7.53
N ALA A 337 -26.24 9.36 7.36
CA ALA A 337 -25.14 9.23 6.40
C ALA A 337 -25.14 7.81 5.79
N ARG A 338 -24.30 7.62 4.78
CA ARG A 338 -24.10 6.35 4.09
C ARG A 338 -22.73 5.79 4.39
N ALA A 339 -22.60 4.46 4.35
CA ALA A 339 -21.35 3.74 4.57
C ALA A 339 -21.00 2.90 3.34
N VAL A 340 -19.74 2.98 2.91
CA VAL A 340 -19.14 2.07 1.93
C VAL A 340 -17.83 1.56 2.48
N GLY A 341 -17.52 0.28 2.32
CA GLY A 341 -16.31 -0.25 2.92
C GLY A 341 -16.19 -1.75 2.90
N THR A 342 -15.37 -2.25 3.82
CA THR A 342 -15.02 -3.68 3.90
C THR A 342 -15.10 -4.15 5.33
N VAL A 343 -15.61 -5.37 5.52
CA VAL A 343 -15.57 -6.09 6.80
C VAL A 343 -14.74 -7.36 6.63
N VAL A 344 -13.73 -7.54 7.47
CA VAL A 344 -12.92 -8.76 7.57
C VAL A 344 -13.38 -9.51 8.81
N ALA A 345 -13.99 -10.67 8.61
CA ALA A 345 -14.48 -11.54 9.67
C ALA A 345 -14.32 -13.00 9.23
N PRO A 346 -13.15 -13.63 9.45
CA PRO A 346 -12.85 -14.98 8.96
C PRO A 346 -13.87 -16.05 9.38
N ALA A 347 -14.49 -15.87 10.55
CA ALA A 347 -15.55 -16.75 11.05
C ALA A 347 -16.86 -16.66 10.25
N LEU A 348 -17.13 -15.54 9.56
CA LEU A 348 -18.26 -15.39 8.63
C LEU A 348 -17.89 -15.83 7.22
N HIS A 349 -16.72 -15.36 6.74
CA HIS A 349 -16.25 -15.60 5.40
C HIS A 349 -14.71 -15.41 5.31
N PRO A 350 -13.98 -16.27 4.58
CA PRO A 350 -12.51 -16.21 4.52
C PRO A 350 -11.96 -14.99 3.76
N ARG A 351 -12.76 -14.41 2.85
CA ARG A 351 -12.40 -13.17 2.13
C ARG A 351 -13.17 -11.96 2.66
N PRO A 352 -12.63 -10.73 2.53
CA PRO A 352 -13.31 -9.51 2.95
C PRO A 352 -14.71 -9.37 2.34
N LEU A 353 -15.67 -8.98 3.17
CA LEU A 353 -17.05 -8.71 2.79
C LEU A 353 -17.19 -7.25 2.36
N LEU A 354 -17.90 -7.01 1.26
CA LEU A 354 -18.25 -5.68 0.76
C LEU A 354 -19.38 -5.07 1.56
N VAL A 355 -19.25 -3.80 1.91
CA VAL A 355 -20.34 -2.93 2.35
C VAL A 355 -20.63 -1.94 1.24
N ALA A 356 -21.79 -2.11 0.59
CA ALA A 356 -22.30 -1.20 -0.42
C ALA A 356 -23.62 -0.59 0.09
N GLY A 357 -23.69 0.74 0.22
CA GLY A 357 -24.91 1.45 0.60
C GLY A 357 -25.37 1.28 2.06
N GLY A 358 -24.45 1.01 3.01
CA GLY A 358 -24.78 0.93 4.44
C GLY A 358 -25.37 2.23 4.99
N HIS A 359 -26.15 2.13 6.06
CA HIS A 359 -26.74 3.27 6.76
C HIS A 359 -25.96 3.56 8.04
N PHE A 360 -25.65 4.83 8.24
CA PHE A 360 -25.06 5.34 9.46
C PHE A 360 -25.92 6.50 9.99
N ASN A 361 -26.18 6.51 11.29
CA ASN A 361 -26.90 7.60 11.94
C ASN A 361 -26.06 8.14 13.08
N LEU A 362 -25.85 9.46 13.10
CA LEU A 362 -25.04 10.12 14.13
C LEU A 362 -25.96 10.61 15.27
N PHE A 363 -25.64 10.28 16.52
CA PHE A 363 -26.29 10.84 17.72
C PHE A 363 -27.84 10.84 17.70
N VAL A 364 -28.46 9.68 17.50
CA VAL A 364 -29.92 9.53 17.58
C VAL A 364 -30.36 9.46 19.04
N ASP A 365 -31.22 10.38 19.48
CA ASP A 365 -31.76 10.39 20.84
C ASP A 365 -32.55 9.09 21.14
N GLN A 366 -32.37 8.56 22.35
CA GLN A 366 -33.08 7.40 22.86
C GLN A 366 -34.05 7.80 23.97
N ARG A 367 -35.06 6.95 24.23
CA ARG A 367 -36.07 7.20 25.27
C ARG A 367 -35.49 7.22 26.69
N ASP A 368 -34.35 6.58 26.89
CA ASP A 368 -33.64 6.53 28.18
C ASP A 368 -32.73 7.76 28.41
N GLY A 369 -32.75 8.74 27.50
CA GLY A 369 -31.92 9.94 27.57
C GLY A 369 -30.50 9.77 27.03
N SER A 370 -30.08 8.56 26.63
CA SER A 370 -28.83 8.34 25.93
C SER A 370 -28.94 8.73 24.44
N ARG A 371 -27.80 8.93 23.78
CA ARG A 371 -27.72 9.07 22.31
C ARG A 371 -27.03 7.86 21.72
N ARG A 372 -27.45 7.41 20.53
CA ARG A 372 -26.81 6.28 19.82
C ARG A 372 -26.22 6.70 18.48
N MET A 373 -25.00 6.24 18.19
CA MET A 373 -24.50 6.20 16.81
C MET A 373 -24.83 4.83 16.24
N LYS A 374 -25.60 4.73 15.15
CA LYS A 374 -26.10 3.45 14.63
C LYS A 374 -25.41 3.11 13.30
N TYR A 375 -25.06 1.84 13.12
CA TYR A 375 -24.39 1.27 11.95
C TYR A 375 -25.23 0.09 11.47
N ARG A 376 -25.92 0.23 10.34
CA ARG A 376 -26.79 -0.80 9.78
C ARG A 376 -26.38 -1.07 8.34
N MET A 377 -25.80 -2.24 8.07
CA MET A 377 -25.20 -2.51 6.77
C MET A 377 -25.32 -3.97 6.34
N LYS A 378 -25.51 -4.17 5.04
CA LYS A 378 -25.41 -5.49 4.40
C LYS A 378 -23.94 -5.78 4.10
N LEU A 379 -23.48 -6.97 4.48
CA LEU A 379 -22.15 -7.48 4.20
C LEU A 379 -22.27 -8.53 3.09
N LEU A 380 -21.69 -8.24 1.93
CA LEU A 380 -21.78 -9.12 0.77
C LEU A 380 -20.45 -9.84 0.58
N SER A 381 -20.51 -11.17 0.55
CA SER A 381 -19.38 -11.98 0.10
C SER A 381 -19.28 -11.99 -1.42
N ASP A 382 -18.09 -12.25 -1.92
CA ASP A 382 -17.86 -12.52 -3.34
C ASP A 382 -18.68 -13.71 -3.87
N GLY A 383 -18.95 -14.73 -3.06
CA GLY A 383 -19.81 -15.86 -3.43
C GLY A 383 -21.32 -15.57 -3.38
N GLY A 384 -21.72 -14.31 -3.13
CA GLY A 384 -23.13 -13.90 -3.11
C GLY A 384 -23.88 -14.16 -1.79
N ARG A 385 -23.24 -14.74 -0.77
CA ARG A 385 -23.82 -14.79 0.59
C ARG A 385 -23.90 -13.37 1.17
N CYS A 386 -24.97 -13.12 1.92
CA CYS A 386 -25.25 -11.84 2.56
C CYS A 386 -25.39 -12.03 4.08
N PHE A 387 -24.80 -11.11 4.84
CA PHE A 387 -24.99 -10.98 6.28
C PHE A 387 -25.47 -9.58 6.61
N PHE A 388 -26.20 -9.42 7.71
CA PHE A 388 -26.64 -8.11 8.18
C PHE A 388 -25.84 -7.76 9.43
N PHE A 389 -25.23 -6.58 9.41
CA PHE A 389 -24.53 -6.03 10.55
C PHE A 389 -25.38 -4.92 11.14
N ASP A 390 -25.73 -5.08 12.41
CA ASP A 390 -26.34 -4.05 13.24
C ASP A 390 -25.40 -3.74 14.39
N GLY A 391 -24.96 -2.50 14.48
CA GLY A 391 -24.15 -2.06 15.58
C GLY A 391 -24.52 -0.66 16.06
N TYR A 392 -24.30 -0.41 17.34
CA TYR A 392 -24.48 0.92 17.89
C TYR A 392 -23.45 1.27 18.95
N LYS A 393 -23.10 2.55 19.02
CA LYS A 393 -22.37 3.14 20.16
C LYS A 393 -23.36 3.82 21.07
N VAL A 394 -23.14 3.74 22.37
CA VAL A 394 -23.98 4.41 23.38
C VAL A 394 -23.21 5.61 23.90
N ILE A 395 -23.83 6.78 23.85
CA ILE A 395 -23.27 8.05 24.34
C ILE A 395 -24.18 8.52 25.48
N ARG A 396 -23.66 8.50 26.72
CA ARG A 396 -24.37 8.87 27.95
C ARG A 396 -23.45 9.60 28.92
N ASP A 397 -24.02 10.35 29.86
CA ASP A 397 -23.29 11.05 30.91
C ASP A 397 -23.14 10.14 32.15
N ASP A 398 -22.02 9.41 32.25
CA ASP A 398 -21.69 8.61 33.42
C ASP A 398 -20.61 9.31 34.29
N PRO A 399 -20.68 9.28 35.64
CA PRO A 399 -19.69 9.94 36.49
C PRO A 399 -18.32 9.24 36.47
N GLY A 400 -17.30 9.81 35.81
CA GLY A 400 -15.93 9.28 35.83
C GLY A 400 -15.01 9.80 34.71
N LEU A 401 -13.77 9.26 34.63
CA LEU A 401 -12.82 9.44 33.50
C LEU A 401 -13.24 8.63 32.25
N ASP A 402 -14.54 8.36 32.07
CA ASP A 402 -15.10 7.39 31.10
C ASP A 402 -15.41 7.96 29.70
N VAL A 403 -15.10 9.24 29.45
CA VAL A 403 -15.30 9.94 28.16
C VAL A 403 -14.71 9.17 26.95
N TRP A 404 -13.65 8.38 27.19
CA TRP A 404 -12.96 7.61 26.16
C TRP A 404 -13.61 6.26 25.86
N ALA A 405 -14.16 5.54 26.85
CA ALA A 405 -14.72 4.19 26.66
C ALA A 405 -16.05 4.23 25.89
N ASP A 406 -16.88 5.24 26.16
CA ASP A 406 -18.22 5.40 25.57
C ASP A 406 -18.18 5.79 24.09
N THR A 407 -17.15 6.54 23.68
CA THR A 407 -16.96 6.95 22.28
C THR A 407 -16.24 5.88 21.44
N THR A 408 -15.55 4.94 22.09
CA THR A 408 -14.71 3.94 21.42
C THR A 408 -15.35 2.56 21.30
N THR A 409 -16.39 2.23 22.07
CA THR A 409 -17.02 0.90 22.07
C THR A 409 -18.24 0.82 21.17
N LEU A 410 -18.26 -0.16 20.27
CA LEU A 410 -19.38 -0.49 19.40
C LEU A 410 -19.94 -1.87 19.76
N TYR A 411 -21.20 -1.90 20.13
CA TYR A 411 -21.97 -3.12 20.35
C TYR A 411 -22.39 -3.66 18.99
N VAL A 412 -22.12 -4.94 18.71
CA VAL A 412 -22.34 -5.55 17.39
C VAL A 412 -23.20 -6.79 17.49
N THR A 413 -24.20 -6.87 16.62
CA THR A 413 -24.97 -8.07 16.28
C THR A 413 -24.81 -8.35 14.79
N VAL A 414 -24.45 -9.58 14.45
CA VAL A 414 -24.42 -10.05 13.06
C VAL A 414 -25.54 -11.07 12.87
N TYR A 415 -26.27 -10.96 11.76
CA TYR A 415 -27.34 -11.87 11.36
C TYR A 415 -26.95 -12.63 10.09
N ASP A 416 -27.33 -13.91 10.01
CA ASP A 416 -27.13 -14.77 8.83
C ASP A 416 -28.26 -14.57 7.81
N GLY A 417 -28.22 -13.42 7.14
CA GLY A 417 -29.20 -13.01 6.13
C GLY A 417 -29.06 -11.53 5.81
N ASP A 418 -29.98 -10.96 5.03
CA ASP A 418 -29.85 -9.59 4.52
C ASP A 418 -30.56 -8.51 5.37
N SER A 419 -31.14 -8.89 6.51
CA SER A 419 -31.87 -8.01 7.42
C SER A 419 -31.85 -8.52 8.87
N GLU A 420 -32.32 -7.67 9.79
CA GLU A 420 -32.49 -7.96 11.23
C GLU A 420 -33.53 -9.05 11.53
N GLN A 421 -34.33 -9.45 10.53
CA GLN A 421 -35.30 -10.53 10.64
C GLN A 421 -34.65 -11.91 10.49
N ALA A 422 -33.42 -11.95 9.97
CA ALA A 422 -32.66 -13.18 9.83
C ALA A 422 -32.20 -13.71 11.20
N PRO A 423 -31.84 -15.00 11.31
CA PRO A 423 -31.29 -15.54 12.55
C PRO A 423 -30.01 -14.80 12.97
N VAL A 424 -29.88 -14.49 14.26
CA VAL A 424 -28.64 -13.94 14.82
C VAL A 424 -27.53 -14.98 14.62
N TRP A 425 -26.50 -14.62 13.87
CA TRP A 425 -25.29 -15.42 13.75
C TRP A 425 -24.45 -15.31 15.02
N GLY A 426 -24.25 -14.09 15.54
CA GLY A 426 -23.42 -13.87 16.73
C GLY A 426 -23.39 -12.42 17.21
N ARG A 427 -22.88 -12.21 18.43
CA ARG A 427 -22.72 -10.89 19.06
C ARG A 427 -21.30 -10.66 19.57
N GLY A 428 -20.94 -9.40 19.77
CA GLY A 428 -19.67 -9.02 20.37
C GLY A 428 -19.46 -7.51 20.44
N LEU A 429 -18.20 -7.11 20.64
CA LEU A 429 -17.80 -5.71 20.77
C LEU A 429 -16.66 -5.40 19.81
N LEU A 430 -16.68 -4.19 19.24
CA LEU A 430 -15.53 -3.60 18.56
C LEU A 430 -15.08 -2.34 19.31
N HIS A 431 -13.80 -2.03 19.22
CA HIS A 431 -13.22 -0.82 19.76
C HIS A 431 -12.52 0.00 18.68
N ILE A 432 -12.53 1.33 18.83
CA ILE A 432 -11.65 2.24 18.08
C ILE A 432 -10.33 2.33 18.86
N LEU A 433 -9.20 2.04 18.21
CA LEU A 433 -7.89 2.28 18.79
C LEU A 433 -7.55 3.78 18.78
N PRO A 434 -6.87 4.35 19.80
CA PRO A 434 -6.60 5.79 19.87
C PRO A 434 -5.89 6.41 18.66
N GLN A 435 -4.99 5.67 18.04
CA GLN A 435 -4.33 6.09 16.79
C GLN A 435 -5.21 5.95 15.55
N ASP A 436 -6.16 5.01 15.54
CA ASP A 436 -7.10 4.80 14.44
C ASP A 436 -8.13 5.94 14.50
N PHE A 437 -8.49 6.39 15.70
CA PHE A 437 -9.24 7.63 15.94
C PHE A 437 -8.48 8.89 15.48
N ALA A 438 -7.20 9.04 15.85
CA ALA A 438 -6.38 10.16 15.36
C ALA A 438 -6.23 10.14 13.83
N SER A 439 -6.07 8.95 13.24
CA SER A 439 -6.02 8.75 11.79
C SER A 439 -7.35 9.07 11.12
N GLN A 440 -8.48 8.71 11.75
CA GLN A 440 -9.83 9.03 11.30
C GLN A 440 -10.05 10.55 11.24
N LEU A 441 -9.58 11.32 12.22
CA LEU A 441 -9.67 12.79 12.19
C LEU A 441 -8.96 13.39 10.97
N LEU A 442 -7.89 12.75 10.47
CA LEU A 442 -7.17 13.18 9.27
C LEU A 442 -7.84 12.75 7.94
N THR A 443 -8.97 12.04 7.99
CA THR A 443 -9.72 11.62 6.80
C THR A 443 -10.91 12.49 6.47
N PHE A 444 -11.26 13.44 7.36
CA PHE A 444 -12.37 14.35 7.14
C PHE A 444 -12.15 15.22 5.91
N HIS A 445 -13.11 15.17 4.99
CA HIS A 445 -13.03 15.92 3.75
C HIS A 445 -14.41 16.42 3.32
N VAL A 446 -14.52 17.72 3.07
CA VAL A 446 -15.73 18.33 2.51
C VAL A 446 -15.68 18.25 0.99
N PHE A 447 -16.76 17.85 0.35
CA PHE A 447 -16.89 17.76 -1.11
C PHE A 447 -18.17 18.48 -1.58
N GLY A 448 -18.30 18.74 -2.88
CA GLY A 448 -19.47 19.43 -3.45
C GLY A 448 -19.55 20.94 -3.16
N ALA A 449 -18.63 21.51 -2.39
CA ALA A 449 -18.59 22.95 -2.11
C ALA A 449 -18.11 23.76 -3.33
N ARG A 450 -18.88 24.77 -3.75
CA ARG A 450 -18.53 25.65 -4.89
C ARG A 450 -17.64 26.84 -4.49
N THR A 451 -17.63 27.16 -3.20
CA THR A 451 -16.82 28.25 -2.66
C THR A 451 -16.06 27.80 -1.42
N PRO A 452 -14.87 28.37 -1.16
CA PRO A 452 -14.14 28.13 0.10
C PRO A 452 -15.00 28.45 1.33
N TRP A 453 -15.90 29.43 1.22
CA TRP A 453 -16.82 29.79 2.29
C TRP A 453 -17.86 28.70 2.55
N GLN A 454 -18.43 28.08 1.50
CA GLN A 454 -19.30 26.92 1.64
C GLN A 454 -18.57 25.74 2.27
N GLN A 455 -17.31 25.51 1.89
CA GLN A 455 -16.47 24.45 2.45
C GLN A 455 -16.24 24.65 3.96
N MET A 456 -15.82 25.86 4.35
CA MET A 456 -15.60 26.24 5.76
C MET A 456 -16.90 26.17 6.57
N ARG A 457 -18.02 26.64 6.01
CA ARG A 457 -19.34 26.58 6.66
C ARG A 457 -19.78 25.14 6.92
N ALA A 458 -19.69 24.27 5.92
CA ALA A 458 -20.10 22.87 6.04
C ALA A 458 -19.25 22.14 7.09
N GLN A 459 -17.94 22.33 7.07
CA GLN A 459 -17.06 21.80 8.10
C GLN A 459 -17.45 22.33 9.49
N THR A 460 -17.63 23.64 9.65
CA THR A 460 -17.95 24.26 10.95
C THR A 460 -19.30 23.76 11.45
N ALA A 461 -20.28 23.60 10.57
CA ALA A 461 -21.61 23.09 10.89
C ALA A 461 -21.55 21.65 11.40
N PHE A 462 -20.78 20.77 10.74
CA PHE A 462 -20.59 19.40 11.21
C PHE A 462 -19.82 19.35 12.53
N MET A 463 -18.72 20.10 12.66
CA MET A 463 -17.94 20.16 13.90
C MET A 463 -18.75 20.71 15.08
N ARG A 464 -19.64 21.67 14.83
CA ARG A 464 -20.56 22.18 15.85
C ARG A 464 -21.56 21.12 16.30
N LEU A 465 -22.12 20.33 15.38
CA LEU A 465 -22.98 19.19 15.74
C LEU A 465 -22.17 18.16 16.55
N PHE A 466 -20.99 17.79 16.04
CA PHE A 466 -20.18 16.73 16.62
C PHE A 466 -19.62 17.08 18.00
N LEU A 467 -18.85 18.17 18.10
CA LEU A 467 -18.29 18.66 19.37
C LEU A 467 -19.36 19.24 20.29
N GLY A 468 -20.41 19.86 19.74
CA GLY A 468 -21.52 20.38 20.53
C GLY A 468 -22.29 19.27 21.23
N THR A 469 -22.58 18.17 20.55
CA THR A 469 -23.25 16.99 21.16
C THR A 469 -22.39 16.35 22.24
N LEU A 470 -21.09 16.17 21.97
CA LEU A 470 -20.15 15.66 22.99
C LEU A 470 -20.07 16.62 24.18
N PHE A 471 -19.99 17.93 23.94
CA PHE A 471 -19.97 18.94 25.00
C PHE A 471 -21.28 19.00 25.79
N GLU A 472 -22.44 18.94 25.15
CA GLU A 472 -23.74 18.86 25.83
C GLU A 472 -23.85 17.61 26.69
N THR A 473 -23.40 16.46 26.17
CA THR A 473 -23.51 15.18 26.89
C THR A 473 -22.54 15.11 28.07
N TYR A 474 -21.29 15.56 27.90
CA TYR A 474 -20.25 15.45 28.94
C TYR A 474 -20.06 16.72 29.79
N VAL A 475 -20.63 17.86 29.39
CA VAL A 475 -20.47 19.16 30.09
C VAL A 475 -21.81 19.86 30.34
N GLY A 476 -22.86 19.56 29.56
CA GLY A 476 -24.16 20.22 29.60
C GLY A 476 -25.08 19.82 30.76
N ALA A 477 -24.78 18.76 31.51
CA ALA A 477 -25.49 18.42 32.73
C ALA A 477 -24.68 18.88 33.97
N ALA A 478 -25.15 19.95 34.60
CA ALA A 478 -24.53 20.59 35.75
C ALA A 478 -24.39 19.66 36.97
N ARG A 479 -23.19 19.10 37.22
CA ARG A 479 -22.73 18.71 38.57
C ARG A 479 -21.28 19.07 38.92
N LEU A 480 -20.51 19.65 37.99
CA LEU A 480 -19.12 20.08 38.22
C LEU A 480 -18.95 21.61 38.30
N LEU A 481 -19.98 22.35 38.70
CA LEU A 481 -19.80 23.76 39.08
C LEU A 481 -19.24 23.81 40.52
N PRO A 482 -18.00 24.29 40.74
CA PRO A 482 -17.55 24.59 42.09
C PRO A 482 -18.41 25.71 42.65
N ASP A 483 -18.83 25.56 43.91
CA ASP A 483 -19.62 26.55 44.63
C ASP A 483 -18.94 27.94 44.56
N LEU A 484 -19.60 28.88 43.88
CA LEU A 484 -19.11 30.25 43.62
C LEU A 484 -18.91 31.08 44.91
N ARG A 485 -19.32 30.54 46.06
CA ARG A 485 -19.12 31.12 47.39
C ARG A 485 -17.71 30.88 47.95
N LYS A 486 -16.90 30.00 47.33
CA LYS A 486 -15.51 29.74 47.77
C LYS A 486 -14.50 30.63 47.02
N PRO A 487 -13.49 31.20 47.73
CA PRO A 487 -12.51 32.07 47.11
C PRO A 487 -11.69 31.32 46.05
N GLY A 488 -11.61 31.88 44.84
CA GLY A 488 -10.92 31.30 43.69
C GLY A 488 -11.78 30.44 42.74
N GLY A 489 -13.08 30.29 43.01
CA GLY A 489 -14.01 29.56 42.11
C GLY A 489 -14.12 30.16 40.71
N TRP A 490 -14.04 31.50 40.60
CA TRP A 490 -14.10 32.20 39.32
C TRP A 490 -12.85 31.96 38.44
N LEU A 491 -11.65 31.90 39.04
CA LEU A 491 -10.39 31.59 38.36
C LEU A 491 -10.35 30.15 37.81
N LYS A 492 -10.91 29.18 38.56
CA LYS A 492 -11.02 27.79 38.12
C LYS A 492 -12.03 27.61 36.98
N LEU A 493 -13.13 28.38 36.98
CA LEU A 493 -14.11 28.41 35.89
C LEU A 493 -13.52 29.01 34.61
N VAL A 494 -12.69 30.06 34.74
CA VAL A 494 -11.99 30.68 33.60
C VAL A 494 -10.92 29.75 33.04
N ALA A 495 -10.14 29.06 33.88
CA ALA A 495 -9.11 28.11 33.45
C ALA A 495 -9.68 26.88 32.71
N ALA A 496 -10.80 26.32 33.18
CA ALA A 496 -11.48 25.20 32.53
C ALA A 496 -12.08 25.59 31.16
N LYS A 497 -12.68 26.79 31.08
CA LYS A 497 -13.18 27.35 29.81
C LYS A 497 -12.04 27.69 28.83
N LEU A 498 -10.89 28.15 29.33
CA LEU A 498 -9.70 28.42 28.51
C LEU A 498 -9.04 27.14 27.98
N ALA A 499 -8.86 26.12 28.81
CA ALA A 499 -8.24 24.86 28.39
C ALA A 499 -9.05 24.15 27.29
N LEU A 500 -10.38 24.21 27.40
CA LEU A 500 -11.26 23.64 26.40
C LEU A 500 -11.31 24.50 25.11
N ALA A 501 -11.33 25.83 25.24
CA ALA A 501 -11.21 26.72 24.08
C ALA A 501 -9.88 26.51 23.34
N VAL A 502 -8.77 26.28 24.06
CA VAL A 502 -7.45 25.97 23.49
C VAL A 502 -7.44 24.60 22.79
N ALA A 503 -8.10 23.58 23.34
CA ALA A 503 -8.22 22.28 22.68
C ALA A 503 -9.07 22.35 21.39
N VAL A 504 -10.16 23.12 21.41
CA VAL A 504 -11.02 23.36 20.23
C VAL A 504 -10.29 24.21 19.18
N ILE A 505 -9.53 25.23 19.60
CA ILE A 505 -8.70 26.06 18.72
C ILE A 505 -7.52 25.26 18.15
N ALA A 506 -6.89 24.38 18.91
CA ALA A 506 -5.84 23.48 18.43
C ALA A 506 -6.35 22.47 17.39
N GLY A 507 -7.57 21.94 17.60
CA GLY A 507 -8.26 21.10 16.61
C GLY A 507 -8.66 21.86 15.34
N LEU A 508 -9.03 23.14 15.46
CA LEU A 508 -9.33 24.03 14.33
C LEU A 508 -8.07 24.48 13.57
N LEU A 509 -6.97 24.75 14.27
CA LEU A 509 -5.68 25.14 13.70
C LEU A 509 -5.02 23.97 12.94
N PHE A 510 -5.25 22.72 13.37
CA PHE A 510 -4.85 21.51 12.65
C PHE A 510 -5.57 21.34 11.30
N TRP A 511 -6.66 22.07 11.07
CA TRP A 511 -7.52 21.95 9.88
C TRP A 511 -7.26 23.02 8.81
N ILE A 512 -6.51 24.09 9.12
CA ILE A 512 -6.36 25.26 8.24
C ILE A 512 -5.09 25.21 7.36
N TRP A 513 -4.17 24.24 7.53
CA TRP A 513 -2.95 24.17 6.70
C TRP A 513 -3.08 23.21 5.50
N PRO A 514 -3.06 23.69 4.24
CA PRO A 514 -3.16 22.85 3.05
C PRO A 514 -1.76 22.46 2.50
N TRP A 515 -1.75 21.49 1.58
CA TRP A 515 -0.65 20.91 0.75
C TRP A 515 -0.34 19.41 1.05
N ARG A 516 -0.75 18.52 0.12
CA ARG A 516 -0.59 17.03 0.01
C ARG A 516 0.76 16.65 -0.68
N PRO A 517 1.19 15.40 -1.08
CA PRO A 517 0.57 14.03 -1.17
C PRO A 517 1.51 12.78 -0.92
N ALA A 518 1.02 11.58 -1.35
CA ALA A 518 1.43 10.14 -1.28
C ALA A 518 2.83 9.73 -1.85
N PRO A 519 3.49 8.58 -1.52
CA PRO A 519 2.96 7.18 -1.57
C PRO A 519 3.44 6.15 -0.48
N LEU A 520 2.58 5.21 -0.05
CA LEU A 520 2.91 3.87 0.49
C LEU A 520 1.67 2.96 0.49
N ARG A 521 1.67 1.93 -0.35
CA ARG A 521 0.76 0.78 -0.26
C ARG A 521 1.39 -0.43 -0.96
N ASN A 522 1.30 -1.57 -0.27
CA ASN A 522 1.54 -2.99 -0.66
C ASN A 522 2.82 -3.62 -0.11
N GLN A 523 2.73 -4.76 0.60
CA GLN A 523 3.68 -5.89 0.69
C GLN A 523 2.98 -7.18 1.20
N PRO A 524 3.34 -8.42 0.75
CA PRO A 524 2.67 -9.68 1.12
C PRO A 524 3.40 -10.55 2.18
N GLN A 525 2.66 -11.44 2.86
CA GLN A 525 3.16 -12.46 3.81
C GLN A 525 3.36 -13.85 3.13
N ILE A 526 4.37 -14.62 3.58
CA ILE A 526 4.72 -15.98 3.11
C ILE A 526 4.36 -17.03 4.18
N THR A 527 3.80 -18.18 3.78
CA THR A 527 3.66 -19.40 4.59
C THR A 527 4.29 -20.59 3.85
N SER A 528 4.99 -21.49 4.56
CA SER A 528 5.67 -22.66 3.98
C SER A 528 4.84 -23.94 4.08
N GLN A 529 4.87 -24.76 3.01
CA GLN A 529 4.50 -26.18 3.04
C GLN A 529 5.60 -26.96 2.33
N GLY A 530 6.41 -27.71 3.09
CA GLY A 530 7.51 -28.54 2.57
C GLY A 530 7.67 -29.84 3.36
N LYS A 531 8.10 -30.92 2.69
CA LYS A 531 8.37 -32.24 3.29
C LYS A 531 9.64 -32.17 4.17
N PRO A 532 9.70 -32.83 5.34
CA PRO A 532 10.88 -32.77 6.22
C PRO A 532 12.11 -33.43 5.58
N LEU A 533 13.25 -32.71 5.58
CA LEU A 533 14.57 -33.25 5.24
C LEU A 533 15.19 -33.96 6.45
N ALA A 534 15.90 -35.08 6.22
CA ALA A 534 16.76 -35.70 7.23
C ALA A 534 18.09 -34.94 7.31
N LEU A 535 18.39 -34.32 8.45
CA LEU A 535 19.54 -33.46 8.66
C LEU A 535 20.38 -33.95 9.86
N PRO A 536 21.71 -33.78 9.85
CA PRO A 536 22.54 -33.93 11.04
C PRO A 536 22.02 -33.05 12.19
N SER A 537 22.15 -33.53 13.44
CA SER A 537 21.55 -32.86 14.60
C SER A 537 22.00 -31.42 14.80
N ALA A 538 23.26 -31.10 14.48
CA ALA A 538 23.82 -29.75 14.59
C ALA A 538 23.15 -28.77 13.62
N ILE A 539 22.86 -29.19 12.39
CA ILE A 539 22.19 -28.36 11.38
C ILE A 539 20.69 -28.27 11.67
N ALA A 540 20.08 -29.37 12.11
CA ALA A 540 18.67 -29.41 12.50
C ALA A 540 18.35 -28.44 13.66
N GLN A 541 19.29 -28.25 14.59
CA GLN A 541 19.16 -27.32 15.73
C GLN A 541 19.06 -25.85 15.31
N LEU A 542 19.51 -25.48 14.10
CA LEU A 542 19.39 -24.11 13.59
C LEU A 542 17.95 -23.74 13.21
N GLY A 543 17.03 -24.71 13.11
CA GLY A 543 15.61 -24.46 12.87
C GLY A 543 15.29 -23.81 11.52
N LEU A 544 16.20 -23.89 10.55
CA LEU A 544 16.07 -23.21 9.26
C LEU A 544 14.94 -23.80 8.41
N PHE A 545 14.26 -22.94 7.65
CA PHE A 545 13.23 -23.36 6.72
C PHE A 545 13.78 -24.29 5.63
N PRO A 546 13.06 -25.36 5.23
CA PRO A 546 13.52 -26.30 4.21
C PRO A 546 13.94 -25.65 2.90
N GLU A 547 13.31 -24.54 2.51
CA GLU A 547 13.60 -23.83 1.27
C GLU A 547 14.97 -23.14 1.28
N PHE A 548 15.52 -22.82 2.46
CA PHE A 548 16.87 -22.25 2.62
C PHE A 548 17.96 -23.33 2.62
N LEU A 549 17.59 -24.56 2.96
CA LEU A 549 18.48 -25.72 3.04
C LEU A 549 18.60 -26.44 1.70
N GLU A 550 17.67 -26.17 0.79
CA GLU A 550 17.57 -26.89 -0.47
C GLU A 550 18.75 -26.61 -1.42
N GLY A 551 19.30 -27.68 -2.00
CA GLY A 551 20.43 -27.59 -2.93
C GLY A 551 21.79 -27.36 -2.25
N LEU A 552 21.87 -27.54 -0.92
CA LEU A 552 23.11 -27.49 -0.16
C LEU A 552 23.60 -28.89 0.23
N ALA A 553 24.91 -29.08 0.28
CA ALA A 553 25.54 -30.23 0.93
C ALA A 553 25.45 -30.02 2.45
N LEU A 554 24.61 -30.83 3.10
CA LEU A 554 24.29 -30.77 4.54
C LEU A 554 24.66 -32.10 5.22
N ASP A 555 25.88 -32.56 4.97
CA ASP A 555 26.46 -33.77 5.53
C ASP A 555 27.15 -33.51 6.88
N ASP A 556 27.73 -34.56 7.48
CA ASP A 556 28.45 -34.45 8.74
C ASP A 556 29.66 -33.50 8.64
N GLU A 557 30.28 -33.35 7.46
CA GLU A 557 31.35 -32.37 7.21
C GLU A 557 30.83 -30.93 7.34
N ALA A 558 29.68 -30.61 6.73
CA ALA A 558 29.03 -29.32 6.94
C ALA A 558 28.66 -29.09 8.42
N ALA A 559 28.22 -30.14 9.13
CA ALA A 559 27.90 -30.06 10.56
C ALA A 559 29.13 -29.76 11.44
N GLU A 560 30.31 -30.27 11.08
CA GLU A 560 31.58 -30.00 11.77
C GLU A 560 32.02 -28.52 11.65
N THR A 561 31.48 -27.77 10.69
CA THR A 561 31.75 -26.32 10.51
C THR A 561 30.86 -25.41 11.36
N LEU A 562 30.07 -25.97 12.28
CA LEU A 562 29.20 -25.17 13.14
C LEU A 562 30.02 -24.18 13.97
N GLU A 563 29.80 -22.90 13.71
CA GLU A 563 30.40 -21.80 14.46
C GLU A 563 29.34 -21.08 15.29
N THR A 564 29.71 -20.74 16.52
CA THR A 564 28.95 -19.80 17.37
C THR A 564 29.78 -18.56 17.61
N GLN A 565 29.25 -17.40 17.23
CA GLN A 565 29.93 -16.11 17.34
C GLN A 565 29.11 -15.14 18.17
N ARG A 566 29.79 -14.31 18.96
CA ARG A 566 29.18 -13.25 19.77
C ARG A 566 29.79 -11.91 19.42
N TYR A 567 28.91 -10.93 19.22
CA TYR A 567 29.29 -9.56 18.91
C TYR A 567 28.46 -8.58 19.72
N HIS A 568 29.00 -7.38 19.93
CA HIS A 568 28.36 -6.36 20.77
C HIS A 568 28.45 -4.99 20.12
N CYS A 569 27.48 -4.13 20.40
CA CYS A 569 27.61 -2.69 20.16
C CYS A 569 26.90 -1.91 21.26
N SER A 570 27.39 -0.71 21.56
CA SER A 570 26.77 0.17 22.55
C SER A 570 26.03 1.32 21.88
N TRP A 571 24.82 1.63 22.35
CA TRP A 571 23.89 2.55 21.69
C TRP A 571 24.36 4.00 21.62
N ILE A 572 25.37 4.36 22.41
CA ILE A 572 25.92 5.71 22.47
C ILE A 572 27.31 5.76 21.82
N PRO A 573 28.36 5.09 22.36
CA PRO A 573 29.71 5.28 21.83
C PRO A 573 29.95 4.59 20.48
N ASP A 574 29.15 3.58 20.13
CA ASP A 574 29.29 2.86 18.86
C ASP A 574 28.33 3.35 17.77
N ASN A 575 27.26 4.07 18.16
CA ASN A 575 26.27 4.62 17.25
C ASN A 575 26.83 5.80 16.46
N LEU A 576 27.02 5.59 15.16
CA LEU A 576 27.53 6.60 14.25
C LEU A 576 26.37 7.39 13.62
N VAL A 577 25.37 6.67 13.13
CA VAL A 577 24.27 7.23 12.36
C VAL A 577 22.97 6.65 12.90
N GLN A 578 22.00 7.50 13.20
CA GLN A 578 20.65 7.12 13.60
C GLN A 578 19.65 8.12 13.04
N THR A 579 18.80 7.67 12.13
CA THR A 579 17.69 8.49 11.60
C THR A 579 16.42 7.68 11.37
N HIS A 580 15.29 8.36 11.46
CA HIS A 580 13.96 7.77 11.32
C HIS A 580 12.90 8.81 10.97
N GLY A 581 11.72 8.37 10.56
CA GLY A 581 10.60 9.29 10.24
C GLY A 581 9.83 9.86 11.43
N GLY A 582 10.31 9.65 12.66
CA GLY A 582 9.79 10.24 13.89
C GLY A 582 9.24 9.21 14.87
N ILE A 583 10.01 8.16 15.13
CA ILE A 583 9.64 7.06 16.02
C ILE A 583 9.93 7.50 17.46
N GLY A 584 8.88 7.81 18.22
CA GLY A 584 9.00 8.18 19.63
C GLY A 584 9.86 9.43 19.88
N ALA A 585 10.51 9.45 21.06
CA ALA A 585 11.46 10.49 21.47
C ALA A 585 12.92 10.05 21.24
N ILE A 586 13.14 9.16 20.26
CA ILE A 586 14.47 8.68 19.93
C ILE A 586 15.24 9.84 19.26
N PRO A 587 16.44 10.18 19.76
CA PRO A 587 17.24 11.27 19.20
C PRO A 587 17.92 10.86 17.89
N PHE A 588 18.26 11.87 17.10
CA PHE A 588 18.98 11.71 15.86
C PHE A 588 20.50 11.73 16.09
N HIS A 589 21.24 10.88 15.39
CA HIS A 589 22.70 10.88 15.44
C HIS A 589 23.29 10.93 14.01
N PRO A 590 24.22 11.86 13.71
CA PRO A 590 24.47 13.10 14.46
C PRO A 590 23.22 14.01 14.46
N PRO A 591 23.11 15.02 15.35
CA PRO A 591 21.89 15.82 15.49
C PRO A 591 21.43 16.56 14.22
N ASP A 592 22.34 16.80 13.27
CA ASP A 592 22.08 17.46 11.99
C ASP A 592 21.71 16.49 10.86
N ILE A 593 21.59 15.19 11.14
CA ILE A 593 21.16 14.20 10.14
C ILE A 593 19.73 14.48 9.68
N GLY A 594 19.51 14.32 8.38
CA GLY A 594 18.20 14.50 7.77
C GLY A 594 17.18 13.48 8.27
N LYS A 595 15.98 13.96 8.57
CA LYS A 595 14.82 13.11 8.91
C LYS A 595 14.30 12.36 7.68
N LEU A 596 13.84 11.12 7.86
CA LEU A 596 13.15 10.37 6.81
C LEU A 596 11.71 10.89 6.65
N THR A 597 11.51 11.85 5.74
CA THR A 597 10.23 12.54 5.55
C THR A 597 9.36 11.95 4.44
N ASP A 598 9.98 11.30 3.46
CA ASP A 598 9.30 10.68 2.32
C ASP A 598 8.40 9.54 2.78
N LEU A 599 7.16 9.49 2.26
CA LEU A 599 6.14 8.56 2.76
C LEU A 599 6.63 7.11 2.70
N ALA A 600 7.30 6.71 1.63
CA ALA A 600 7.93 5.40 1.42
C ALA A 600 8.78 4.91 2.59
N ILE A 601 9.55 5.81 3.20
CA ILE A 601 10.55 5.46 4.21
C ILE A 601 10.26 6.11 5.56
N ARG A 602 9.06 6.68 5.72
CA ARG A 602 8.66 7.39 6.95
C ARG A 602 8.54 6.45 8.17
N ARG A 603 8.29 5.17 7.93
CA ARG A 603 8.34 4.13 8.98
C ARG A 603 9.74 3.51 9.12
N GLY A 604 10.71 4.03 8.37
CA GLY A 604 12.07 3.57 8.37
C GLY A 604 12.78 3.97 9.65
N PHE A 605 13.62 3.06 10.15
CA PHE A 605 14.70 3.36 11.07
C PHE A 605 16.01 2.90 10.42
N VAL A 606 17.03 3.76 10.50
CA VAL A 606 18.34 3.51 9.92
C VAL A 606 19.37 3.70 11.01
N ASN A 607 20.18 2.67 11.25
CA ASN A 607 21.29 2.73 12.18
C ASN A 607 22.60 2.32 11.50
N LEU A 608 23.69 3.01 11.84
CA LEU A 608 25.06 2.59 11.59
C LEU A 608 25.79 2.51 12.91
N THR A 609 26.37 1.35 13.20
CA THR A 609 27.03 1.11 14.49
C THR A 609 28.33 0.34 14.34
N ARG A 610 29.29 0.61 15.23
CA ARG A 610 30.51 -0.20 15.34
C ARG A 610 30.17 -1.55 15.96
N ILE A 611 30.82 -2.60 15.48
CA ILE A 611 30.67 -3.95 15.99
C ILE A 611 31.94 -4.34 16.74
N ARG A 612 31.77 -4.82 17.97
CA ARG A 612 32.84 -5.25 18.88
C ARG A 612 32.80 -6.75 19.14
N ASN A 613 33.97 -7.33 19.43
CA ASN A 613 34.08 -8.70 19.96
C ASN A 613 33.92 -8.72 21.49
N ASP A 614 34.01 -9.91 22.10
CA ASP A 614 33.93 -10.10 23.56
C ASP A 614 35.05 -9.38 24.33
N ASP A 615 36.19 -9.11 23.69
CA ASP A 615 37.30 -8.32 24.26
C ASP A 615 37.07 -6.80 24.19
N GLY A 616 35.92 -6.36 23.65
CA GLY A 616 35.55 -4.96 23.50
C GLY A 616 36.27 -4.23 22.36
N GLN A 617 37.00 -4.94 21.50
CA GLN A 617 37.71 -4.36 20.36
C GLN A 617 36.77 -4.18 19.18
N VAL A 618 36.88 -3.06 18.46
CA VAL A 618 36.14 -2.83 17.21
C VAL A 618 36.66 -3.78 16.13
N VAL A 619 35.79 -4.65 15.63
CA VAL A 619 36.11 -5.68 14.62
C VAL A 619 35.35 -5.49 13.31
N GLY A 620 34.35 -4.60 13.28
CA GLY A 620 33.55 -4.37 12.09
C GLY A 620 32.56 -3.22 12.24
N ILE A 621 31.69 -3.10 11.25
CA ILE A 621 30.61 -2.10 11.19
C ILE A 621 29.30 -2.76 10.76
N GLY A 622 28.20 -2.38 11.40
CA GLY A 622 26.87 -2.91 11.16
C GLY A 622 25.92 -1.82 10.68
N HIS A 623 25.10 -2.16 9.68
CA HIS A 623 24.03 -1.31 9.18
C HIS A 623 22.70 -1.99 9.47
N GLN A 624 21.80 -1.25 10.09
CA GLN A 624 20.43 -1.66 10.36
C GLN A 624 19.51 -0.86 9.45
N LEU A 625 18.75 -1.55 8.63
CA LEU A 625 17.63 -0.97 7.90
C LEU A 625 16.35 -1.61 8.42
N GLU A 626 15.48 -0.80 9.00
CA GLU A 626 14.23 -1.29 9.57
C GLU A 626 13.02 -0.64 8.95
N THR A 627 11.92 -1.38 8.99
CA THR A 627 10.59 -0.83 8.78
C THR A 627 9.71 -1.19 9.96
N VAL A 628 9.28 -0.18 10.73
CA VAL A 628 8.37 -0.38 11.86
C VAL A 628 7.07 -1.04 11.41
N ILE A 629 6.73 -2.13 12.09
CA ILE A 629 5.49 -2.87 11.94
C ILE A 629 4.42 -2.15 12.74
N LEU A 630 3.29 -1.83 12.09
CA LEU A 630 2.13 -1.25 12.76
C LEU A 630 1.14 -2.36 13.13
N ASP A 631 1.48 -3.15 14.15
CA ASP A 631 0.60 -4.17 14.70
C ASP A 631 -0.15 -3.65 15.95
N LYS A 632 -1.01 -4.46 16.59
CA LYS A 632 -1.86 -3.99 17.70
C LYS A 632 -1.05 -3.43 18.89
N ASP A 633 0.14 -3.96 19.15
CA ASP A 633 0.96 -3.59 20.31
C ASP A 633 1.91 -2.41 20.04
N ALA A 634 2.48 -2.29 18.83
CA ALA A 634 3.24 -1.11 18.38
C ALA A 634 2.38 0.17 18.42
N VAL A 635 1.15 0.01 17.99
CA VAL A 635 0.08 1.01 17.97
C VAL A 635 -0.32 1.49 19.36
N ALA A 636 -0.36 0.58 20.33
CA ALA A 636 -0.67 0.87 21.73
C ALA A 636 0.54 1.40 22.52
N GLN A 637 1.70 1.60 21.87
CA GLN A 637 3.01 1.87 22.51
C GLN A 637 3.33 0.83 23.60
N LYS A 638 2.86 -0.41 23.39
CA LYS A 638 3.13 -1.55 24.25
C LYS A 638 4.29 -2.37 23.74
N SER A 639 4.58 -2.32 22.45
CA SER A 639 5.75 -2.92 21.80
C SER A 639 6.33 -1.94 20.78
N ILE A 640 7.53 -2.21 20.25
CA ILE A 640 8.04 -1.57 19.04
C ILE A 640 8.59 -2.69 18.20
N ASP A 641 7.79 -3.12 17.22
CA ASP A 641 8.12 -4.23 16.34
C ASP A 641 8.54 -3.71 14.97
N ALA A 642 9.52 -4.35 14.35
CA ALA A 642 10.08 -3.94 13.08
C ALA A 642 10.52 -5.15 12.25
N PHE A 643 10.43 -5.02 10.92
CA PHE A 643 11.22 -5.86 10.02
C PHE A 643 12.61 -5.26 9.95
N THR A 644 13.63 -6.03 10.34
CA THR A 644 14.99 -5.53 10.54
C THR A 644 15.96 -6.32 9.67
N ASP A 645 16.64 -5.60 8.78
CA ASP A 645 17.73 -6.13 7.96
C ASP A 645 19.06 -5.61 8.49
N TRP A 646 19.92 -6.55 8.91
CA TRP A 646 21.27 -6.28 9.37
C TRP A 646 22.28 -6.64 8.26
N SER A 647 23.25 -5.77 8.06
CA SER A 647 24.42 -6.05 7.21
C SER A 647 25.70 -5.74 7.98
N LEU A 648 26.42 -6.78 8.39
CA LEU A 648 27.66 -6.68 9.15
C LEU A 648 28.87 -6.83 8.23
N THR A 649 29.81 -5.90 8.30
CA THR A 649 31.04 -5.90 7.52
C THR A 649 32.24 -6.02 8.44
N PHE A 650 33.00 -7.10 8.25
CA PHE A 650 34.25 -7.38 8.96
C PHE A 650 35.40 -7.32 7.95
N PRO A 651 36.27 -6.29 7.98
CA PRO A 651 37.26 -6.05 6.93
C PRO A 651 38.13 -7.27 6.58
N ASP A 652 38.56 -8.03 7.60
CA ASP A 652 39.47 -9.18 7.39
C ASP A 652 38.74 -10.52 7.20
N ARG A 653 37.41 -10.54 7.33
CA ARG A 653 36.63 -11.79 7.35
C ARG A 653 35.50 -11.82 6.33
N GLY A 654 35.04 -10.68 5.84
CA GLY A 654 33.93 -10.57 4.89
C GLY A 654 32.65 -10.03 5.52
N MET A 655 31.52 -10.27 4.85
CA MET A 655 30.24 -9.65 5.20
C MET A 655 29.16 -10.70 5.50
N LEU A 656 28.20 -10.33 6.33
CA LEU A 656 27.02 -11.11 6.68
C LEU A 656 25.74 -10.31 6.41
N PHE A 657 24.75 -10.96 5.82
CA PHE A 657 23.38 -10.45 5.67
C PHE A 657 22.45 -11.21 6.59
N MET A 658 21.71 -10.50 7.42
CA MET A 658 20.84 -11.10 8.42
C MET A 658 19.49 -10.38 8.42
N GLY A 659 18.42 -11.11 8.69
CA GLY A 659 17.07 -10.58 8.67
C GLY A 659 16.25 -11.15 9.83
N GLN A 660 15.48 -10.31 10.50
CA GLN A 660 14.61 -10.70 11.59
C GLN A 660 13.32 -9.88 11.63
N VAL A 661 12.36 -10.39 12.39
CA VAL A 661 11.34 -9.55 13.02
C VAL A 661 11.89 -9.19 14.39
N GLU A 662 12.21 -7.92 14.60
CA GLU A 662 12.62 -7.40 15.90
C GLU A 662 11.39 -6.89 16.65
N GLY A 663 11.31 -7.06 17.97
CA GLY A 663 10.20 -6.55 18.75
C GLY A 663 10.18 -6.94 20.22
N GLY A 664 9.06 -6.64 20.88
CA GLY A 664 8.80 -7.01 22.27
C GLY A 664 8.45 -5.81 23.18
N PRO A 665 7.68 -6.06 24.26
CA PRO A 665 7.06 -5.00 25.04
C PRO A 665 7.99 -4.31 26.05
N ASP A 666 9.06 -4.99 26.44
CA ASP A 666 9.89 -4.64 27.58
C ASP A 666 10.52 -3.24 27.49
N LEU A 667 10.93 -2.82 26.29
CA LEU A 667 11.52 -1.50 26.05
C LEU A 667 10.49 -0.38 26.18
N ALA A 668 9.29 -0.60 25.61
CA ALA A 668 8.19 0.37 25.67
C ALA A 668 7.65 0.49 27.11
N GLU A 669 7.63 -0.62 27.87
CA GLU A 669 7.28 -0.61 29.29
C GLU A 669 8.22 0.25 30.12
N LEU A 670 9.55 0.10 29.96
CA LEU A 670 10.53 0.94 30.67
C LEU A 670 10.38 2.43 30.32
N GLN A 671 10.21 2.76 29.05
CA GLN A 671 9.98 4.14 28.63
C GLN A 671 8.67 4.70 29.20
N ASN A 672 7.62 3.89 29.26
CA ASN A 672 6.34 4.28 29.85
C ASN A 672 6.44 4.46 31.36
N GLU A 673 7.24 3.64 32.06
CA GLU A 673 7.53 3.79 33.49
C GLU A 673 8.23 5.13 33.78
N VAL A 674 9.29 5.45 33.03
CA VAL A 674 10.01 6.72 33.15
C VAL A 674 9.08 7.91 32.87
N LYS A 675 8.24 7.82 31.82
CA LYS A 675 7.24 8.86 31.52
C LYS A 675 6.21 9.04 32.63
N LYS A 676 5.72 7.95 33.23
CA LYS A 676 4.71 7.98 34.31
C LYS A 676 5.29 8.52 35.62
N THR A 677 6.51 8.11 35.96
CA THR A 677 7.15 8.45 37.24
C THR A 677 7.90 9.78 37.19
N GLY A 678 8.30 10.24 36.00
CA GLY A 678 9.16 11.40 35.82
C GLY A 678 10.57 11.21 36.39
N ARG A 679 10.99 9.95 36.63
CA ARG A 679 12.32 9.59 37.17
C ARG A 679 13.02 8.67 36.19
N ALA A 680 14.33 8.84 36.05
CA ALA A 680 15.15 7.96 35.22
C ALA A 680 15.11 6.54 35.79
N TRP A 681 15.03 5.54 34.90
CA TRP A 681 15.17 4.14 35.26
C TRP A 681 16.65 3.75 35.19
N GLN A 682 17.15 3.05 36.20
CA GLN A 682 18.52 2.53 36.26
C GLN A 682 18.49 1.08 36.72
N GLY A 683 19.23 0.22 36.03
CA GLY A 683 19.29 -1.21 36.32
C GLY A 683 19.83 -1.99 35.12
N LEU A 684 20.09 -3.28 35.27
CA LEU A 684 20.50 -4.14 34.16
C LEU A 684 19.32 -5.01 33.74
N ARG A 685 18.78 -4.79 32.54
CA ARG A 685 17.71 -5.62 31.98
C ARG A 685 18.11 -6.10 30.59
N GLU A 686 18.30 -7.41 30.46
CA GLU A 686 18.52 -8.09 29.19
C GLU A 686 17.16 -8.52 28.60
N MET A 687 16.95 -8.25 27.32
CA MET A 687 15.71 -8.50 26.59
C MET A 687 16.04 -9.16 25.25
N ASN A 688 15.46 -10.33 24.95
CA ASN A 688 15.52 -10.87 23.60
C ASN A 688 14.62 -10.04 22.68
N ARG A 689 15.17 -9.55 21.58
CA ARG A 689 14.48 -8.71 20.61
C ARG A 689 14.13 -9.45 19.33
N SER A 690 14.73 -10.60 19.08
CA SER A 690 14.40 -11.43 17.93
C SER A 690 13.08 -12.18 18.19
N LEU A 691 12.04 -11.84 17.42
CA LEU A 691 10.72 -12.51 17.46
C LEU A 691 10.56 -13.58 16.39
N GLY A 692 11.42 -13.59 15.36
CA GLY A 692 11.37 -14.53 14.24
C GLY A 692 12.21 -14.05 13.06
N PRO A 693 12.10 -14.65 11.87
CA PRO A 693 11.00 -15.53 11.44
C PRO A 693 11.16 -17.02 11.79
N LEU A 694 12.27 -17.46 12.36
CA LEU A 694 12.46 -18.85 12.78
C LEU A 694 11.77 -19.12 14.13
N THR A 695 11.58 -20.41 14.45
CA THR A 695 11.00 -20.84 15.73
C THR A 695 11.83 -20.36 16.92
N ASP A 696 11.20 -20.22 18.09
CA ASP A 696 11.83 -19.72 19.31
C ASP A 696 12.44 -18.31 19.20
N GLY A 697 11.98 -17.49 18.25
CA GLY A 697 12.42 -16.10 18.12
C GLY A 697 13.86 -15.98 17.64
N TYR A 698 14.24 -16.74 16.62
CA TYR A 698 15.51 -16.56 15.93
C TYR A 698 15.31 -15.79 14.61
N GLY A 699 16.25 -14.89 14.31
CA GLY A 699 16.44 -14.32 12.98
C GLY A 699 17.22 -15.27 12.07
N ILE A 700 17.28 -14.94 10.78
CA ILE A 700 17.98 -15.72 9.75
C ILE A 700 19.29 -15.04 9.35
N VAL A 701 20.38 -15.80 9.23
CA VAL A 701 21.59 -15.43 8.48
C VAL A 701 21.39 -15.88 7.04
N HIS A 702 21.11 -14.94 6.15
CA HIS A 702 20.70 -15.20 4.77
C HIS A 702 21.87 -15.58 3.85
N ALA A 703 23.00 -14.91 3.99
CA ALA A 703 24.18 -15.10 3.15
C ALA A 703 25.42 -14.42 3.74
N GLY A 704 26.58 -14.75 3.16
CA GLY A 704 27.84 -14.05 3.45
C GLY A 704 28.89 -14.12 2.32
N THR A 705 29.93 -13.31 2.50
CA THR A 705 31.07 -13.15 1.58
C THR A 705 32.40 -13.39 2.30
N GLY A 706 33.50 -13.50 1.54
CA GLY A 706 34.82 -13.75 2.10
C GLY A 706 34.89 -15.03 2.95
N GLY A 707 35.40 -14.92 4.17
CA GLY A 707 35.39 -15.99 5.17
C GLY A 707 34.00 -16.41 5.65
N PHE A 708 32.93 -15.71 5.28
CA PHE A 708 31.52 -16.12 5.45
C PHE A 708 30.91 -16.67 4.16
N ARG A 709 31.72 -17.05 3.17
CA ARG A 709 31.21 -17.63 1.92
C ARG A 709 30.43 -18.92 2.25
N ASN A 710 29.20 -18.99 1.75
CA ASN A 710 28.28 -20.14 1.86
C ASN A 710 27.78 -20.42 3.29
N VAL A 711 27.79 -19.42 4.16
CA VAL A 711 27.14 -19.56 5.46
C VAL A 711 25.62 -19.56 5.33
N ILE A 712 24.99 -20.38 6.15
CA ILE A 712 23.58 -20.33 6.50
C ILE A 712 23.46 -20.50 8.00
N GLY A 713 22.51 -19.82 8.63
CA GLY A 713 22.43 -19.85 10.07
C GLY A 713 21.28 -19.07 10.65
N ALA A 714 21.26 -19.05 11.98
CA ALA A 714 20.28 -18.35 12.79
C ALA A 714 21.01 -17.38 13.71
N PHE A 715 20.32 -16.32 14.14
CA PHE A 715 20.88 -15.40 15.13
C PHE A 715 19.81 -14.89 16.10
N ARG A 716 20.27 -14.39 17.24
CA ARG A 716 19.45 -13.64 18.20
C ARG A 716 20.10 -12.32 18.54
N GLU A 717 19.25 -11.34 18.77
CA GLU A 717 19.61 -10.02 19.24
C GLU A 717 19.07 -9.81 20.67
N PHE A 718 19.96 -9.41 21.57
CA PHE A 718 19.62 -9.09 22.95
C PHE A 718 19.94 -7.62 23.23
N ASN A 719 18.95 -6.86 23.68
CA ASN A 719 19.17 -5.50 24.18
C ASN A 719 19.36 -5.53 25.70
N ILE A 720 20.47 -5.00 26.16
CA ILE A 720 20.89 -4.94 27.56
C ILE A 720 20.78 -3.49 28.00
N VAL A 721 19.60 -3.11 28.50
CA VAL A 721 19.31 -1.74 28.94
C VAL A 721 19.92 -1.51 30.32
N LYS A 722 20.68 -0.41 30.46
CA LYS A 722 21.37 0.02 31.69
C LYS A 722 20.71 1.24 32.34
N GLU A 723 20.29 2.20 31.51
CA GLU A 723 19.65 3.42 31.95
C GLU A 723 18.66 3.94 30.90
N VAL A 724 17.49 4.38 31.37
CA VAL A 724 16.50 5.11 30.58
C VAL A 724 16.31 6.48 31.25
N PRO A 725 16.98 7.55 30.75
CA PRO A 725 16.85 8.86 31.35
C PRO A 725 15.48 9.48 31.05
N VAL A 726 15.07 10.46 31.86
CA VAL A 726 13.84 11.26 31.60
C VAL A 726 13.96 12.06 30.31
N LEU A 727 15.19 12.50 29.99
CA LEU A 727 15.54 13.24 28.78
C LEU A 727 17.00 12.91 28.43
N GLY A 728 17.27 12.56 27.17
CA GLY A 728 18.60 12.17 26.68
C GLY A 728 18.62 10.76 26.08
N ASP A 729 19.82 10.32 25.69
CA ASP A 729 20.05 8.99 25.09
C ASP A 729 19.86 7.86 26.09
N MET A 730 19.20 6.80 25.65
CA MET A 730 19.18 5.55 26.42
C MET A 730 20.56 4.92 26.45
N VAL A 731 21.00 4.48 27.64
CA VAL A 731 22.25 3.75 27.81
C VAL A 731 21.92 2.26 27.73
N ALA A 732 22.26 1.63 26.62
CA ALA A 732 22.08 0.20 26.42
C ALA A 732 23.18 -0.36 25.51
N ASP A 733 23.37 -1.67 25.57
CA ASP A 733 24.17 -2.42 24.61
C ASP A 733 23.28 -3.41 23.87
N THR A 734 23.65 -3.74 22.63
CA THR A 734 23.07 -4.85 21.88
C THR A 734 24.11 -5.96 21.77
N ARG A 735 23.71 -7.19 22.11
CA ARG A 735 24.49 -8.42 21.93
C ARG A 735 23.86 -9.27 20.82
N TYR A 736 24.66 -9.63 19.84
CA TYR A 736 24.28 -10.58 18.78
C TYR A 736 24.88 -11.94 19.08
N GLU A 737 24.05 -12.97 19.05
CA GLU A 737 24.45 -14.37 19.16
C GLU A 737 24.14 -15.07 17.83
N LEU A 738 25.18 -15.40 17.07
CA LEU A 738 25.06 -16.00 15.74
C LEU A 738 25.49 -17.46 15.80
N GLN A 739 24.73 -18.32 15.12
CA GLN A 739 25.07 -19.72 14.88
C GLN A 739 24.93 -20.03 13.40
N PHE A 740 26.00 -20.49 12.76
CA PHE A 740 25.98 -20.79 11.33
C PHE A 740 26.91 -21.93 10.97
N VAL A 741 26.65 -22.55 9.83
CA VAL A 741 27.47 -23.60 9.20
C VAL A 741 27.88 -23.17 7.80
N HIS A 742 29.00 -23.69 7.31
CA HIS A 742 29.43 -23.57 5.93
C HIS A 742 28.85 -24.71 5.09
N ALA A 743 27.82 -24.41 4.31
CA ALA A 743 27.12 -25.38 3.49
C ALA A 743 27.34 -25.08 2.01
N SER A 744 28.21 -25.86 1.36
CA SER A 744 28.53 -25.68 -0.05
C SER A 744 27.34 -26.07 -0.94
N PRO A 745 27.13 -25.41 -2.10
CA PRO A 745 26.11 -25.81 -3.05
C PRO A 745 26.36 -27.25 -3.53
N GLN A 746 25.30 -28.07 -3.57
CA GLN A 746 25.36 -29.40 -4.16
C GLN A 746 25.46 -29.26 -5.69
N ALA A 747 26.38 -29.99 -6.32
CA ALA A 747 26.51 -30.00 -7.77
C ALA A 747 25.24 -30.57 -8.41
N GLN A 748 24.43 -29.71 -9.04
CA GLN A 748 23.32 -30.11 -9.89
C GLN A 748 23.74 -30.02 -11.36
N PRO A 749 23.37 -31.00 -12.21
CA PRO A 749 23.56 -30.86 -13.65
C PRO A 749 22.76 -29.65 -14.14
N ALA A 750 23.45 -28.65 -14.70
CA ALA A 750 22.80 -27.46 -15.20
C ALA A 750 21.87 -27.87 -16.36
N THR A 751 20.59 -27.51 -16.27
CA THR A 751 19.68 -27.71 -17.40
C THR A 751 19.97 -26.65 -18.46
N PRO A 752 19.71 -26.93 -19.76
CA PRO A 752 19.89 -25.95 -20.84
C PRO A 752 19.16 -24.62 -20.56
N GLU A 753 18.04 -24.68 -19.85
CA GLU A 753 17.24 -23.52 -19.41
C GLU A 753 17.97 -22.63 -18.38
N ILE A 754 18.67 -23.24 -17.42
CA ILE A 754 19.44 -22.51 -16.39
C ILE A 754 20.77 -22.02 -16.99
N GLU A 755 21.40 -22.81 -17.87
CA GLU A 755 22.60 -22.37 -18.60
C GLU A 755 22.31 -21.15 -19.50
N ALA A 756 21.12 -21.11 -20.12
CA ALA A 756 20.68 -19.98 -20.94
C ALA A 756 20.58 -18.65 -20.16
N LEU A 757 20.37 -18.70 -18.84
CA LEU A 757 20.33 -17.51 -17.98
C LEU A 757 21.71 -16.85 -17.79
N ARG A 758 22.81 -17.59 -18.04
CA ARG A 758 24.20 -17.10 -17.86
C ARG A 758 24.46 -16.46 -16.49
N LEU A 759 23.76 -16.96 -15.47
CA LEU A 759 23.94 -16.54 -14.08
C LEU A 759 25.08 -17.34 -13.43
N PRO A 760 25.83 -16.73 -12.48
CA PRO A 760 26.87 -17.46 -11.75
C PRO A 760 26.30 -18.61 -10.91
N PRO A 761 27.09 -19.67 -10.63
CA PRO A 761 26.65 -20.84 -9.87
C PRO A 761 26.01 -20.51 -8.51
N ARG A 762 26.48 -19.46 -7.82
CA ARG A 762 25.91 -19.00 -6.54
C ARG A 762 24.48 -18.48 -6.67
N CYS A 763 24.09 -17.96 -7.84
CA CYS A 763 22.73 -17.51 -8.12
C CYS A 763 21.85 -18.68 -8.58
N THR A 764 22.36 -19.54 -9.45
CA THR A 764 21.58 -20.63 -10.04
C THR A 764 21.21 -21.73 -9.05
N ARG A 765 21.93 -21.90 -7.93
CA ARG A 765 21.57 -22.87 -6.88
C ARG A 765 20.15 -22.72 -6.33
N ARG A 766 19.58 -21.50 -6.39
CA ARG A 766 18.21 -21.22 -5.93
C ARG A 766 17.14 -21.54 -6.99
N LEU A 767 17.56 -21.95 -8.19
CA LEU A 767 16.69 -22.26 -9.33
C LEU A 767 16.60 -23.79 -9.49
N LYS A 768 15.38 -24.33 -9.56
CA LYS A 768 15.14 -25.76 -9.75
C LYS A 768 14.89 -26.10 -11.21
N ALA A 769 15.44 -27.21 -11.66
CA ALA A 769 15.08 -27.84 -12.92
C ALA A 769 13.57 -28.19 -12.94
N GLY A 770 12.86 -27.79 -13.99
CA GLY A 770 11.45 -28.15 -14.20
C GLY A 770 10.40 -27.35 -13.42
N LEU A 771 10.81 -26.33 -12.65
CA LEU A 771 9.86 -25.38 -12.06
C LEU A 771 9.85 -24.06 -12.85
N PRO A 772 8.67 -23.46 -13.08
CA PRO A 772 8.58 -22.20 -13.80
C PRO A 772 9.22 -21.07 -12.99
N TRP A 773 10.09 -20.30 -13.64
CA TRP A 773 10.68 -19.08 -13.09
C TRP A 773 10.37 -17.90 -14.01
N ARG A 774 10.32 -16.70 -13.42
CA ARG A 774 10.12 -15.45 -14.14
C ARG A 774 11.39 -14.61 -14.06
N MET A 775 11.83 -14.09 -15.21
CA MET A 775 12.89 -13.11 -15.27
C MET A 775 12.29 -11.71 -15.44
N GLU A 776 12.72 -10.78 -14.60
CA GLU A 776 12.29 -9.38 -14.62
C GLU A 776 13.52 -8.48 -14.68
N ARG A 777 13.44 -7.40 -15.47
CA ARG A 777 14.40 -6.31 -15.41
C ARG A 777 13.79 -5.15 -14.66
N ARG A 778 14.55 -4.59 -13.73
CA ARG A 778 14.18 -3.43 -12.92
C ARG A 778 15.33 -2.44 -12.94
N GLN A 779 14.98 -1.17 -12.82
CA GLN A 779 15.94 -0.11 -12.62
C GLN A 779 15.59 0.65 -11.35
N LEU A 780 16.56 0.80 -10.47
CA LEU A 780 16.45 1.63 -9.27
C LEU A 780 17.54 2.68 -9.32
N THR A 781 17.30 3.85 -8.73
CA THR A 781 18.27 4.96 -8.78
C THR A 781 18.37 5.66 -7.44
N PHE A 782 19.45 6.41 -7.24
CA PHE A 782 19.45 7.47 -6.23
C PHE A 782 20.32 8.64 -6.70
N SER A 783 19.92 9.85 -6.35
CA SER A 783 20.71 11.04 -6.61
C SER A 783 21.79 11.20 -5.54
N ALA A 784 23.06 11.16 -5.94
CA ALA A 784 24.19 11.35 -5.03
C ALA A 784 24.16 12.73 -4.32
N LYS A 785 23.36 13.67 -4.83
CA LYS A 785 23.19 15.03 -4.27
C LYS A 785 21.96 15.18 -3.37
N GLN A 786 20.84 14.57 -3.71
CA GLN A 786 19.55 14.79 -3.03
C GLN A 786 19.15 13.67 -2.08
N ASP A 787 19.58 12.45 -2.39
CA ASP A 787 19.11 11.24 -1.73
C ASP A 787 20.11 10.67 -0.73
N LEU A 788 21.32 11.23 -0.69
CA LEU A 788 22.35 10.81 0.24
C LEU A 788 21.90 11.10 1.68
N ILE A 789 21.83 10.05 2.50
CA ILE A 789 21.58 10.15 3.94
C ILE A 789 22.92 10.22 4.65
N TYR A 790 23.85 9.35 4.25
CA TYR A 790 25.16 9.24 4.84
C TYR A 790 26.19 8.71 3.84
N ARG A 791 27.43 9.20 3.94
CA ARG A 791 28.61 8.62 3.29
C ARG A 791 29.85 8.81 4.14
N THR A 792 30.68 7.77 4.21
CA THR A 792 32.04 7.82 4.76
C THR A 792 33.03 7.15 3.82
N ALA A 793 34.26 7.62 3.92
CA ALA A 793 35.38 7.19 3.15
C ALA A 793 36.33 6.23 3.91
N GLY A 794 36.25 6.16 5.25
CA GLY A 794 37.36 5.63 6.07
C GLY A 794 38.44 6.70 6.34
N LEU A 795 39.60 6.33 6.88
CA LEU A 795 40.70 7.26 7.20
C LEU A 795 41.67 7.47 6.04
N ASP A 796 41.85 6.47 5.18
CA ASP A 796 42.88 6.45 4.13
C ASP A 796 42.32 6.85 2.75
N VAL A 797 41.18 7.55 2.72
CA VAL A 797 40.41 7.80 1.51
C VAL A 797 39.98 9.27 1.40
N ASP A 798 40.44 9.94 0.34
CA ASP A 798 40.08 11.32 -0.01
C ASP A 798 38.66 11.43 -0.62
N GLU A 799 37.64 10.88 0.03
CA GLU A 799 36.22 11.10 -0.35
C GLU A 799 35.49 11.95 0.72
N PRO A 800 34.60 12.88 0.31
CA PRO A 800 33.88 13.72 1.27
C PRO A 800 32.92 12.90 2.15
N VAL A 801 33.03 13.09 3.47
CA VAL A 801 32.07 12.60 4.46
C VAL A 801 30.79 13.44 4.41
N PHE A 802 29.64 12.78 4.53
CA PHE A 802 28.33 13.44 4.60
C PHE A 802 27.46 12.76 5.66
N PRO A 803 26.80 13.50 6.58
CA PRO A 803 26.99 14.93 6.83
C PRO A 803 28.41 15.22 7.34
N ALA A 804 28.91 16.44 7.13
CA ALA A 804 30.27 16.82 7.53
C ALA A 804 30.53 16.66 9.04
N SER A 805 29.47 16.67 9.86
CA SER A 805 29.50 16.50 11.30
C SER A 805 29.95 15.10 11.76
N LEU A 806 29.81 14.07 10.93
CA LEU A 806 30.18 12.71 11.35
C LEU A 806 31.70 12.51 11.43
N GLY A 807 32.46 13.20 10.59
CA GLY A 807 33.89 12.93 10.42
C GLY A 807 34.19 11.53 9.84
N PRO A 808 35.47 11.21 9.61
CA PRO A 808 35.88 9.90 9.11
C PRO A 808 35.74 8.80 10.18
N LEU A 809 35.75 7.53 9.75
CA LEU A 809 35.79 6.38 10.68
C LEU A 809 37.16 6.31 11.36
N SER A 810 37.29 6.92 12.54
CA SER A 810 38.56 7.09 13.25
C SER A 810 39.21 5.81 13.79
N ASP A 811 38.51 4.68 13.73
CA ASP A 811 39.02 3.39 14.17
C ASP A 811 39.99 2.82 13.14
N GLN A 812 41.21 2.48 13.57
CA GLN A 812 42.23 1.89 12.69
C GLN A 812 41.74 0.65 11.95
N LYS A 813 40.88 -0.15 12.58
CA LYS A 813 40.30 -1.37 11.96
C LYS A 813 39.33 -1.06 10.83
N LEU A 814 38.74 0.13 10.82
CA LEU A 814 37.76 0.58 9.82
C LEU A 814 38.35 1.57 8.81
N ALA A 815 39.67 1.80 8.85
CA ALA A 815 40.35 2.80 8.05
C ALA A 815 40.13 2.63 6.53
N GLY A 816 40.04 1.38 6.05
CA GLY A 816 39.78 1.02 4.66
C GLY A 816 38.32 0.67 4.34
N VAL A 817 37.37 1.00 5.22
CA VAL A 817 35.93 0.71 5.05
C VAL A 817 35.19 1.94 4.53
N ARG A 818 34.45 1.77 3.43
CA ARG A 818 33.50 2.78 2.92
C ARG A 818 32.08 2.34 3.18
N VAL A 819 31.23 3.30 3.50
CA VAL A 819 29.80 3.09 3.71
C VAL A 819 29.00 4.20 3.05
N LEU A 820 27.85 3.83 2.51
CA LEU A 820 26.85 4.76 2.00
C LEU A 820 25.45 4.35 2.44
N LEU A 821 24.65 5.33 2.82
CA LEU A 821 23.20 5.19 3.00
C LEU A 821 22.51 6.25 2.15
N ALA A 822 21.52 5.84 1.37
CA ALA A 822 20.75 6.74 0.52
C ALA A 822 19.28 6.33 0.43
N LYS A 823 18.44 7.29 0.04
CA LYS A 823 17.06 7.02 -0.38
C LYS A 823 17.09 6.39 -1.77
N LEU A 824 16.36 5.30 -1.94
CA LEU A 824 16.24 4.59 -3.20
C LEU A 824 15.00 5.06 -3.95
N ARG A 825 15.15 5.30 -5.25
CA ARG A 825 14.08 5.72 -6.15
C ARG A 825 13.77 4.62 -7.18
N ASP A 826 12.53 4.59 -7.62
CA ASP A 826 12.09 3.74 -8.72
C ASP A 826 12.41 4.35 -10.09
N GLU A 827 12.09 3.62 -11.15
CA GLU A 827 12.24 4.03 -12.55
C GLU A 827 11.45 5.30 -12.94
N HIS A 828 10.51 5.74 -12.10
CA HIS A 828 9.72 6.98 -12.28
C HIS A 828 10.27 8.14 -11.44
N GLY A 829 11.36 7.93 -10.70
CA GLY A 829 12.01 8.92 -9.84
C GLY A 829 11.33 9.12 -8.49
N ALA A 830 10.38 8.27 -8.09
CA ALA A 830 9.74 8.35 -6.78
C ALA A 830 10.57 7.62 -5.72
N VAL A 831 10.75 8.21 -4.53
CA VAL A 831 11.39 7.51 -3.39
C VAL A 831 10.54 6.29 -3.05
N THR A 832 11.15 5.11 -3.13
CA THR A 832 10.52 3.80 -2.94
C THR A 832 11.14 3.02 -1.78
N GLY A 833 12.34 3.40 -1.33
CA GLY A 833 13.06 2.62 -0.33
C GLY A 833 14.36 3.24 0.17
N LEU A 834 15.22 2.39 0.71
CA LEU A 834 16.55 2.74 1.24
C LEU A 834 17.61 1.85 0.58
N ALA A 835 18.80 2.40 0.40
CA ALA A 835 19.96 1.67 -0.06
C ALA A 835 21.09 1.84 0.95
N ALA A 836 21.70 0.73 1.36
CA ALA A 836 22.92 0.70 2.16
C ALA A 836 24.02 0.00 1.38
N ALA A 837 25.21 0.57 1.37
CA ALA A 837 26.41 -0.05 0.82
C ALA A 837 27.51 -0.10 1.86
N ALA A 838 28.32 -1.15 1.78
CA ALA A 838 29.62 -1.19 2.42
C ALA A 838 30.65 -1.81 1.47
N SER A 839 31.87 -1.33 1.54
CA SER A 839 33.02 -1.98 0.90
C SER A 839 34.22 -1.94 1.81
N SER A 840 35.03 -3.00 1.79
CA SER A 840 36.26 -3.09 2.57
C SER A 840 37.43 -3.49 1.68
N GLU A 841 38.60 -2.91 1.97
CA GLU A 841 39.87 -3.32 1.41
C GLU A 841 40.21 -4.79 1.74
N PRO A 842 40.99 -5.46 0.89
CA PRO A 842 41.35 -6.86 1.06
C PRO A 842 42.16 -7.09 2.34
N GLY A 843 41.65 -7.88 3.27
CA GLY A 843 42.48 -8.56 4.28
C GLY A 843 43.32 -9.68 3.63
N ASP A 844 44.36 -10.15 4.31
CA ASP A 844 45.24 -11.22 3.79
C ASP A 844 44.41 -12.40 3.22
N ASN A 845 44.51 -12.64 1.91
CA ASN A 845 43.83 -13.69 1.12
C ASN A 845 42.36 -13.47 0.69
N LEU A 846 41.76 -12.28 0.86
CA LEU A 846 40.42 -11.97 0.36
C LEU A 846 40.49 -10.85 -0.69
N GLY A 847 39.88 -11.00 -1.89
CA GLY A 847 39.78 -9.89 -2.85
C GLY A 847 38.87 -8.75 -2.35
N TYR A 848 38.85 -7.59 -3.01
CA TYR A 848 38.01 -6.45 -2.61
C TYR A 848 36.53 -6.85 -2.51
N GLN A 849 35.90 -6.60 -1.36
CA GLN A 849 34.51 -7.00 -1.10
C GLN A 849 33.59 -5.78 -1.05
N SER A 850 32.45 -5.88 -1.73
CA SER A 850 31.43 -4.83 -1.75
C SER A 850 30.05 -5.42 -1.69
N GLN A 851 29.16 -4.72 -0.98
CA GLN A 851 27.76 -5.09 -0.85
C GLN A 851 26.81 -3.94 -1.06
N TRP A 852 25.58 -4.30 -1.43
CA TRP A 852 24.39 -3.47 -1.33
C TRP A 852 23.27 -4.23 -0.62
N THR A 853 22.60 -3.54 0.30
CA THR A 853 21.28 -3.91 0.80
C THR A 853 20.29 -2.88 0.27
N LEU A 854 19.42 -3.33 -0.64
CA LEU A 854 18.40 -2.48 -1.26
C LEU A 854 17.04 -2.82 -0.66
N LEU A 855 16.63 -2.05 0.35
CA LEU A 855 15.31 -2.14 0.97
C LEU A 855 14.31 -1.40 0.09
N VAL A 856 13.37 -2.12 -0.52
CA VAL A 856 12.20 -1.52 -1.17
C VAL A 856 11.06 -1.56 -0.17
N SER A 857 10.60 -0.37 0.25
CA SER A 857 9.50 -0.28 1.20
C SER A 857 8.27 -0.87 0.56
N GLY A 858 7.61 -1.79 1.28
CA GLY A 858 6.51 -2.49 0.66
C GLY A 858 6.90 -3.68 -0.27
N ALA A 859 8.18 -3.99 -0.48
CA ALA A 859 8.58 -5.26 -1.10
C ALA A 859 9.59 -6.12 -0.29
N GLY A 860 10.45 -5.52 0.53
CA GLY A 860 11.49 -6.22 1.30
C GLY A 860 12.88 -5.83 0.82
N SER A 861 13.91 -6.54 1.25
CA SER A 861 15.31 -6.22 0.93
C SER A 861 15.92 -7.18 -0.10
N LEU A 862 16.77 -6.66 -0.97
CA LEU A 862 17.68 -7.43 -1.81
C LEU A 862 19.09 -7.36 -1.23
N TYR A 863 19.73 -8.52 -1.05
CA TYR A 863 21.13 -8.61 -0.61
C TYR A 863 22.01 -8.89 -1.81
N VAL A 864 22.90 -7.96 -2.10
CA VAL A 864 23.75 -7.98 -3.27
C VAL A 864 25.21 -7.90 -2.85
N ALA A 865 26.06 -8.74 -3.40
CA ALA A 865 27.50 -8.63 -3.18
C ALA A 865 28.31 -9.04 -4.42
N THR A 866 29.57 -8.61 -4.48
CA THR A 866 30.50 -9.09 -5.50
C THR A 866 30.83 -10.57 -5.30
N ASP A 867 31.20 -11.30 -6.36
CA ASP A 867 31.58 -12.73 -6.26
C ASP A 867 32.94 -12.94 -5.56
N GLY A 868 33.62 -11.84 -5.21
CA GLY A 868 34.85 -11.83 -4.42
C GLY A 868 36.09 -12.42 -5.10
N ASN A 869 36.03 -12.72 -6.40
CA ASN A 869 37.00 -13.59 -7.06
C ASN A 869 38.04 -12.91 -7.96
N ASN A 870 38.08 -11.57 -8.16
CA ASN A 870 38.91 -11.02 -9.26
C ASN A 870 39.35 -9.54 -9.22
N SER A 871 39.34 -8.83 -8.09
CA SER A 871 40.14 -7.58 -8.04
C SER A 871 40.91 -7.42 -6.74
N GLU A 872 42.23 -7.33 -6.91
CA GLU A 872 43.17 -6.90 -5.86
C GLU A 872 43.10 -5.39 -5.65
N SER A 873 42.57 -4.64 -6.63
CA SER A 873 42.45 -3.20 -6.59
C SER A 873 41.04 -2.73 -6.28
N ARG A 874 40.98 -1.60 -5.57
CA ARG A 874 39.76 -0.86 -5.28
C ARG A 874 39.09 -0.34 -6.58
N PRO A 875 37.75 -0.39 -6.69
CA PRO A 875 37.03 0.20 -7.81
C PRO A 875 37.26 1.71 -7.93
N THR A 876 37.52 2.17 -9.15
CA THR A 876 37.74 3.59 -9.48
C THR A 876 36.46 4.42 -9.44
N HIS A 877 35.32 3.80 -9.72
CA HIS A 877 33.99 4.42 -9.65
C HIS A 877 33.05 3.52 -8.84
N GLY A 878 32.38 4.09 -7.84
CA GLY A 878 31.40 3.36 -7.04
C GLY A 878 31.93 2.34 -6.04
N TYR A 879 31.06 1.41 -5.67
CA TYR A 879 31.32 0.34 -4.71
C TYR A 879 31.69 -0.97 -5.39
N MET A 880 31.06 -1.31 -6.50
CA MET A 880 31.34 -2.52 -7.30
C MET A 880 32.13 -2.21 -8.57
N GLY A 881 32.13 -0.96 -9.05
CA GLY A 881 32.77 -0.60 -10.32
C GLY A 881 32.15 -1.35 -11.50
N ASP A 882 33.00 -1.85 -12.41
CA ASP A 882 32.54 -2.66 -13.55
C ASP A 882 32.18 -4.11 -13.16
N GLN A 883 32.33 -4.47 -11.88
CA GLN A 883 31.99 -5.81 -11.41
C GLN A 883 30.48 -5.99 -11.37
N ARG A 884 30.06 -7.22 -11.68
CA ARG A 884 28.68 -7.65 -11.55
C ARG A 884 28.38 -8.00 -10.10
N GLY A 885 27.36 -7.35 -9.52
CA GLY A 885 26.78 -7.74 -8.25
C GLY A 885 25.90 -8.98 -8.39
N LEU A 886 26.01 -9.89 -7.43
CA LEU A 886 25.20 -11.11 -7.34
C LEU A 886 24.10 -10.91 -6.29
N ILE A 887 22.85 -11.18 -6.66
CA ILE A 887 21.74 -11.21 -5.71
C ILE A 887 21.80 -12.55 -4.97
N LEU A 888 22.35 -12.49 -3.75
CA LEU A 888 22.61 -13.66 -2.91
C LEU A 888 21.36 -14.10 -2.12
N GLY A 889 20.45 -13.16 -1.89
CA GLY A 889 19.21 -13.40 -1.17
C GLY A 889 18.35 -12.16 -1.01
N GLY A 890 17.33 -12.26 -0.17
CA GLY A 890 16.47 -11.15 0.18
C GLY A 890 15.43 -11.52 1.22
N THR A 891 14.58 -10.54 1.55
CA THR A 891 13.43 -10.67 2.46
C THR A 891 12.14 -10.28 1.75
N GLY A 892 10.99 -10.52 2.38
CA GLY A 892 9.68 -10.19 1.79
C GLY A 892 9.46 -10.89 0.45
N VAL A 893 9.03 -10.13 -0.57
CA VAL A 893 8.81 -10.67 -1.93
C VAL A 893 10.10 -11.17 -2.59
N PHE A 894 11.26 -10.73 -2.09
CA PHE A 894 12.57 -11.10 -2.62
C PHE A 894 13.18 -12.31 -1.92
N ALA A 895 12.48 -12.94 -0.96
CA ALA A 895 12.98 -14.10 -0.24
C ALA A 895 13.51 -15.23 -1.16
N ASN A 896 12.80 -15.43 -2.28
CA ASN A 896 13.12 -16.43 -3.31
C ASN A 896 13.72 -15.83 -4.59
N ALA A 897 14.16 -14.57 -4.53
CA ALA A 897 14.79 -13.92 -5.66
C ALA A 897 16.29 -14.28 -5.75
N THR A 898 16.78 -14.34 -6.98
CA THR A 898 18.21 -14.32 -7.29
C THR A 898 18.41 -13.55 -8.59
N GLY A 899 19.64 -13.46 -9.08
CA GLY A 899 19.97 -12.72 -10.29
C GLY A 899 21.17 -11.84 -10.10
N VAL A 900 21.24 -10.77 -10.88
CA VAL A 900 22.43 -9.92 -10.99
C VAL A 900 22.07 -8.44 -11.00
N LEU A 901 22.98 -7.63 -10.52
CA LEU A 901 22.87 -6.19 -10.46
C LEU A 901 24.14 -5.55 -11.03
N HIS A 902 23.96 -4.51 -11.83
CA HIS A 902 25.04 -3.63 -12.27
C HIS A 902 24.79 -2.22 -11.74
N GLU A 903 25.74 -1.66 -11.02
CA GLU A 903 25.70 -0.24 -10.65
C GLU A 903 26.37 0.61 -11.74
N ARG A 904 25.85 1.81 -11.96
CA ARG A 904 26.44 2.81 -12.85
C ARG A 904 26.51 4.13 -12.12
N TRP A 905 27.73 4.62 -11.99
CA TRP A 905 28.03 5.89 -11.35
C TRP A 905 28.27 6.97 -12.42
N PRO A 906 27.77 8.20 -12.19
CA PRO A 906 28.00 9.30 -13.10
C PRO A 906 29.48 9.73 -13.05
N LEU A 907 30.05 10.07 -14.21
CA LEU A 907 31.47 10.44 -14.35
C LEU A 907 31.85 11.69 -13.56
N ASP A 908 30.90 12.58 -13.29
CA ASP A 908 31.08 13.81 -12.53
C ASP A 908 30.90 13.64 -11.01
N GLY A 909 30.49 12.44 -10.56
CA GLY A 909 30.21 12.13 -9.16
C GLY A 909 29.00 12.88 -8.56
N GLN A 910 28.23 13.62 -9.37
CA GLN A 910 27.10 14.45 -8.91
C GLN A 910 25.75 14.10 -9.56
N GLY A 911 25.73 13.24 -10.57
CA GLY A 911 24.50 12.70 -11.17
C GLY A 911 23.83 11.57 -10.38
N ASP A 912 22.88 10.91 -11.03
CA ASP A 912 22.14 9.78 -10.46
C ASP A 912 22.93 8.48 -10.60
N VAL A 913 23.06 7.75 -9.50
CA VAL A 913 23.56 6.38 -9.49
C VAL A 913 22.41 5.46 -9.90
N THR A 914 22.67 4.58 -10.86
CA THR A 914 21.66 3.68 -11.41
C THR A 914 22.03 2.23 -11.14
N PHE A 915 21.04 1.45 -10.68
CA PHE A 915 21.12 0.00 -10.52
C PHE A 915 20.28 -0.67 -11.61
N ASP A 916 20.93 -1.37 -12.53
CA ASP A 916 20.26 -2.25 -13.49
C ASP A 916 20.20 -3.66 -12.92
N ILE A 917 18.99 -4.08 -12.57
CA ILE A 917 18.73 -5.32 -11.84
C ILE A 917 18.05 -6.30 -12.77
N THR A 918 18.64 -7.48 -12.93
CA THR A 918 17.99 -8.64 -13.55
C THR A 918 17.64 -9.62 -12.44
N LEU A 919 16.37 -9.67 -12.10
CA LEU A 919 15.80 -10.56 -11.10
C LEU A 919 15.29 -11.83 -11.76
N VAL A 920 15.60 -12.97 -11.17
CA VAL A 920 14.97 -14.25 -11.47
C VAL A 920 14.25 -14.70 -10.20
N THR A 921 12.94 -14.79 -10.28
CA THR A 921 12.08 -15.20 -9.17
C THR A 921 11.38 -16.50 -9.50
N ARG A 922 11.28 -17.38 -8.50
CA ARG A 922 10.49 -18.61 -8.62
C ARG A 922 9.01 -18.23 -8.66
N THR A 923 8.26 -18.77 -9.62
CA THR A 923 6.79 -18.65 -9.63
C THR A 923 6.26 -19.53 -8.49
N PRO A 924 5.39 -19.01 -7.61
CA PRO A 924 4.84 -19.80 -6.50
C PRO A 924 4.13 -21.07 -6.96
#